data_AF-A0A8D9EDH3-F1
#
_entry.id   AF-A0A8D9EDH3-F1
#
_cell.length_a   1.000
_cell.length_b   1.000
_cell.length_c   1.000
_cell.angle_alpha   90.00
_cell.angle_beta   90.00
_cell.angle_gamma   90.00
#
_symmetry.space_group_name_H-M   'P 1'
#
loop_
_entity.id
_entity.type
_entity.pdbx_description
1 polymer ?
#
loop_
_entity_poly.entity_id
_entity_poly.type
_entity_poly.pdbx_seq_one_letter_code
_entity_poly.pdbx_strand_id
1 'polypeptide(L)'
;MSQSEARISNSLLLSHDNEKMFKTGGIFKKFNTIFKSTSSNPVLLFSDHLKCSYLLTVLLFKYTSASANLRPDSCNNTITQTSHHQNLTILPGENSFNHSLISPNLNSFNHSLGEGDHLNHKYHTLSNHTTPLVTQQAHTYKRLSHSQLQSSPQLLLGSCQGRNYSSCSHRQSAHHHQLSTHSGHKKIITMADGPFSPGDPNSFSRPELAEIKHIDLCLDVDFDTKVLCGEATYAIHVKKPDVSNVIMDVHNLTIFEILDKKTQTPLNYTVGQHVDNFGSKLDITLPADLEARHHQVDVTIKYKTAPTSSALQWLEPAQTAGKTKPYLFSQCQPIHARSMLPVQDTPSVKQTYTATINAPKDLTVLMSALKPNELENYFYQPITVPSYLIAIVVGNLANYKLSERCSVWSEPELVKDAAYEFSETETFLKTAESICGTYVWKVYDIVMLPPSFPFGGMENPCLTFVTPTLLAGDKSLASVVAHEISHSWTGNLVTNRNFEHFWLNEGFTMFVERKIAGRLKGEAERHFDALSGLKDLKQALKNLGESNPLTKLIVDLKHTHPDDAFSTCPYEKGHTFLFYLEQLLGGPQEFEPWLKKYLQEFALKSIDTDSFKTHLLSHFAHKEQIKEIDWDLWLNSTGMPPIIPKYDTSLQDACADLASRWISWNQSVTPTPPFEKQDLAKFSPGQKIEFLAILLDKEFNDISKVQALQETYNLNRVKNCEIRFRWLKLCLKSKWKEQVPLVVDMVTSQGRMKYVRPLYRELYAWEDTRKTAIDTFQAHRNNMMHVTAYTVAKDLKLEA
;
A
#
# COMPACT_ATOMS: atom_id res chain seq x y z
N MET A 1 4.70 -11.08 45.73
CA MET A 1 5.74 -11.66 46.62
C MET A 1 6.78 -12.34 45.73
N SER A 2 8.10 -12.27 45.94
CA SER A 2 8.94 -11.24 46.60
C SER A 2 10.42 -11.69 46.57
N GLN A 3 11.26 -11.10 45.72
CA GLN A 3 12.73 -11.21 45.69
C GLN A 3 13.25 -10.19 44.66
N SER A 4 14.30 -9.40 44.87
CA SER A 4 14.90 -8.85 46.11
C SER A 4 15.77 -7.65 45.71
N GLU A 5 15.67 -6.50 46.38
CA GLU A 5 16.42 -5.29 45.98
C GLU A 5 17.93 -5.42 46.20
N ALA A 6 18.72 -4.89 45.27
CA ALA A 6 20.16 -4.65 45.42
C ALA A 6 20.50 -3.20 45.04
N ARG A 7 20.01 -2.22 45.82
CA ARG A 7 20.36 -0.80 45.63
C ARG A 7 21.82 -0.56 46.01
N ILE A 8 22.70 -0.45 45.02
CA ILE A 8 24.07 0.05 45.23
C ILE A 8 23.98 1.53 45.61
N SER A 9 24.45 1.90 46.80
CA SER A 9 24.50 3.30 47.23
C SER A 9 25.54 4.08 46.42
N ASN A 10 25.15 5.23 45.87
CA ASN A 10 26.06 6.15 45.16
C ASN A 10 27.23 6.63 46.04
N SER A 11 27.14 6.56 47.37
CA SER A 11 28.25 6.90 48.27
C SER A 11 29.48 5.99 48.11
N LEU A 12 29.31 4.73 47.69
CA LEU A 12 30.42 3.79 47.46
C LEU A 12 31.19 4.06 46.16
N LEU A 13 30.60 4.80 45.21
CA LEU A 13 31.24 5.16 43.94
C LEU A 13 32.07 6.45 44.03
N LEU A 14 32.05 7.14 45.18
CA LEU A 14 32.69 8.44 45.41
C LEU A 14 33.81 8.38 46.47
N SER A 15 34.38 7.20 46.74
CA SER A 15 35.57 7.09 47.61
C SER A 15 36.81 7.71 46.95
N HIS A 16 37.63 8.38 47.77
CA HIS A 16 38.80 9.13 47.33
C HIS A 16 39.88 8.24 46.65
N ASP A 17 39.92 6.95 47.00
CA ASP A 17 40.81 5.96 46.42
C ASP A 17 40.56 5.70 44.92
N ASN A 18 39.30 5.74 44.48
CA ASN A 18 38.96 5.55 43.06
C ASN A 18 39.48 6.69 42.19
N GLU A 19 39.42 7.93 42.69
CA GLU A 19 39.98 9.10 42.00
C GLU A 19 41.51 9.04 41.94
N LYS A 20 42.15 8.57 43.03
CA LYS A 20 43.60 8.34 43.12
C LYS A 20 44.07 7.22 42.18
N MET A 21 43.27 6.16 42.00
CA MET A 21 43.52 5.11 40.99
C MET A 21 43.40 5.62 39.55
N PHE A 22 42.54 6.61 39.29
CA PHE A 22 42.40 7.21 37.96
C PHE A 22 43.61 8.10 37.64
N LYS A 23 43.97 9.03 38.54
CA LYS A 23 45.10 9.97 38.39
C LYS A 23 46.48 9.29 38.31
N THR A 24 46.60 8.02 38.69
CA THR A 24 47.86 7.25 38.63
C THR A 24 47.90 6.21 37.50
N GLY A 25 46.87 6.14 36.63
CA GLY A 25 46.78 5.14 35.56
C GLY A 25 46.57 3.69 36.05
N GLY A 26 46.33 3.49 37.35
CA GLY A 26 46.20 2.17 37.98
C GLY A 26 45.05 1.34 37.43
N ILE A 27 44.00 1.99 36.92
CA ILE A 27 42.85 1.33 36.27
C ILE A 27 43.29 0.53 35.03
N PHE A 28 44.14 1.09 34.16
CA PHE A 28 44.64 0.36 32.98
C PHE A 28 45.52 -0.84 33.36
N LYS A 29 46.35 -0.71 34.40
CA LYS A 29 47.10 -1.86 34.95
C LYS A 29 46.16 -2.96 35.43
N LYS A 30 45.12 -2.60 36.21
CA LYS A 30 44.16 -3.57 36.77
C LYS A 30 43.33 -4.28 35.68
N PHE A 31 42.91 -3.55 34.64
CA PHE A 31 42.30 -4.13 33.43
C PHE A 31 43.21 -5.16 32.75
N ASN A 32 44.49 -4.82 32.56
CA ASN A 32 45.48 -5.67 31.90
C ASN A 32 45.87 -6.90 32.76
N THR A 33 45.73 -6.82 34.09
CA THR A 33 45.83 -7.99 34.97
C THR A 33 44.65 -8.94 34.80
N ILE A 34 43.42 -8.43 34.82
CA ILE A 34 42.19 -9.24 34.69
C ILE A 34 42.19 -10.00 33.34
N PHE A 35 42.50 -9.31 32.24
CA PHE A 35 42.61 -9.92 30.90
C PHE A 35 43.71 -10.99 30.76
N LYS A 36 44.64 -11.07 31.72
CA LYS A 36 45.75 -12.05 31.72
C LYS A 36 45.56 -13.21 32.70
N SER A 37 44.48 -13.22 33.49
CA SER A 37 44.23 -14.25 34.52
C SER A 37 43.06 -15.20 34.26
N THR A 38 42.29 -15.01 33.17
CA THR A 38 41.07 -15.78 32.92
C THR A 38 41.30 -16.97 31.98
N SER A 39 41.74 -18.10 32.54
CA SER A 39 41.68 -19.41 31.87
C SER A 39 40.32 -20.09 32.13
N SER A 40 39.71 -20.59 31.05
CA SER A 40 38.73 -21.71 31.06
C SER A 40 37.57 -21.68 32.07
N ASN A 41 36.68 -20.67 32.01
CA ASN A 41 35.28 -20.85 32.42
C ASN A 41 34.33 -19.86 31.68
N PRO A 42 33.36 -20.33 30.86
CA PRO A 42 32.51 -19.45 30.04
C PRO A 42 31.48 -18.64 30.84
N VAL A 43 31.10 -19.07 32.05
CA VAL A 43 30.03 -18.39 32.83
C VAL A 43 30.54 -17.07 33.44
N LEU A 44 31.82 -16.99 33.79
CA LEU A 44 32.43 -15.77 34.37
C LEU A 44 32.64 -14.66 33.33
N LEU A 45 32.94 -15.03 32.08
CA LEU A 45 33.13 -14.08 30.97
C LEU A 45 31.93 -13.14 30.81
N PHE A 46 30.70 -13.67 30.87
CA PHE A 46 29.49 -12.87 30.68
C PHE A 46 29.27 -11.84 31.81
N SER A 47 29.55 -12.22 33.05
CA SER A 47 29.51 -11.35 34.23
C SER A 47 30.45 -10.15 34.07
N ASP A 48 31.68 -10.40 33.66
CA ASP A 48 32.73 -9.39 33.74
C ASP A 48 32.78 -8.51 32.49
N HIS A 49 32.32 -9.00 31.33
CA HIS A 49 31.97 -8.14 30.19
C HIS A 49 30.84 -7.15 30.52
N LEU A 50 29.78 -7.58 31.24
CA LEU A 50 28.71 -6.66 31.68
C LEU A 50 29.26 -5.54 32.58
N LYS A 51 30.11 -5.88 33.57
CA LYS A 51 30.72 -4.89 34.48
C LYS A 51 31.62 -3.91 33.74
N CYS A 52 32.43 -4.38 32.79
CA CYS A 52 33.29 -3.54 31.97
C CYS A 52 32.48 -2.59 31.07
N SER A 53 31.41 -3.09 30.44
CA SER A 53 30.52 -2.28 29.60
C SER A 53 29.82 -1.19 30.42
N TYR A 54 29.25 -1.56 31.58
CA TYR A 54 28.59 -0.62 32.50
C TYR A 54 29.53 0.49 33.00
N LEU A 55 30.78 0.14 33.35
CA LEU A 55 31.81 1.13 33.71
C LEU A 55 32.14 2.10 32.57
N LEU A 56 32.18 1.63 31.32
CA LEU A 56 32.40 2.47 30.15
C LEU A 56 31.20 3.41 29.90
N THR A 57 29.96 2.92 30.04
CA THR A 57 28.74 3.74 29.96
C THR A 57 28.73 4.84 31.02
N VAL A 58 29.07 4.54 32.27
CA VAL A 58 29.12 5.53 33.36
C VAL A 58 30.22 6.57 33.14
N LEU A 59 31.36 6.19 32.56
CA LEU A 59 32.43 7.13 32.18
C LEU A 59 32.00 8.08 31.06
N LEU A 60 31.33 7.56 30.01
CA LEU A 60 30.76 8.37 28.93
C LEU A 60 29.71 9.36 29.46
N PHE A 61 28.82 8.91 30.35
CA PHE A 61 27.76 9.74 30.92
C PHE A 61 28.29 10.90 31.79
N LYS A 62 29.46 10.73 32.44
CA LYS A 62 30.16 11.81 33.15
C LYS A 62 30.82 12.82 32.21
N TYR A 63 31.24 12.41 31.02
CA TYR A 63 31.88 13.31 30.06
C TYR A 63 30.87 14.17 29.29
N THR A 64 29.72 13.61 28.91
CA THR A 64 28.65 14.37 28.24
C THR A 64 27.99 15.39 29.17
N SER A 65 27.81 15.06 30.46
CA SER A 65 27.24 15.98 31.45
C SER A 65 28.18 17.11 31.89
N ALA A 66 29.49 16.98 31.69
CA ALA A 66 30.46 18.06 31.91
C ALA A 66 30.39 19.14 30.82
N SER A 67 30.20 18.75 29.55
CA SER A 67 30.14 19.68 28.40
C SER A 67 28.83 20.49 28.31
N ALA A 68 27.79 20.12 29.07
CA ALA A 68 26.45 20.71 28.98
C ALA A 68 26.23 21.98 29.82
N ASN A 69 27.24 22.45 30.58
CA ASN A 69 27.11 23.56 31.53
C ASN A 69 27.95 24.80 31.17
N LEU A 70 27.78 25.31 29.95
CA LEU A 70 28.24 26.65 29.55
C LEU A 70 27.03 27.47 29.05
N ARG A 71 26.72 28.56 29.75
CA ARG A 71 25.69 29.53 29.35
C ARG A 71 26.32 30.66 28.51
N PRO A 72 25.62 31.17 27.47
CA PRO A 72 25.99 32.40 26.79
C PRO A 72 25.30 33.61 27.45
N ASP A 73 26.06 34.52 28.05
CA ASP A 73 25.57 35.81 28.53
C ASP A 73 26.30 36.97 27.84
N SER A 74 25.51 37.86 27.22
CA SER A 74 25.80 39.24 26.79
C SER A 74 27.18 39.62 26.21
N CYS A 75 27.20 40.17 24.98
CA CYS A 75 27.79 41.49 24.73
C CYS A 75 27.42 42.09 23.37
N ASN A 76 26.89 43.31 23.37
CA ASN A 76 26.92 44.23 22.23
C ASN A 76 28.04 45.25 22.49
N ASN A 77 28.98 45.46 21.55
CA ASN A 77 29.42 46.80 21.13
C ASN A 77 30.47 46.80 20.01
N THR A 78 30.59 47.98 19.40
CA THR A 78 31.29 48.34 18.18
C THR A 78 32.84 48.42 18.22
N ILE A 79 33.43 48.08 17.07
CA ILE A 79 34.63 48.69 16.44
C ILE A 79 35.99 48.57 17.16
N THR A 80 36.94 47.86 16.53
CA THR A 80 38.19 48.47 16.03
C THR A 80 38.89 47.56 15.00
N GLN A 81 39.64 48.17 14.07
CA GLN A 81 40.59 47.47 13.20
C GLN A 81 41.98 47.45 13.85
N THR A 82 42.69 46.33 13.78
CA THR A 82 44.16 46.33 13.74
C THR A 82 44.66 45.14 12.91
N SER A 83 45.58 45.41 11.99
CA SER A 83 46.25 44.42 11.16
C SER A 83 47.55 43.94 11.79
N HIS A 84 47.91 42.66 11.62
CA HIS A 84 49.31 42.26 11.57
C HIS A 84 49.53 41.05 10.63
N HIS A 85 50.39 41.23 9.63
CA HIS A 85 50.99 40.14 8.87
C HIS A 85 52.12 39.49 9.68
N GLN A 86 52.28 38.17 9.51
CA GLN A 86 53.60 37.55 9.29
C GLN A 86 53.42 36.35 8.35
N ASN A 87 54.46 36.02 7.58
CA ASN A 87 54.40 35.14 6.39
C ASN A 87 55.25 33.87 6.58
N LEU A 88 55.34 33.05 5.49
CA LEU A 88 56.42 32.10 5.14
C LEU A 88 56.35 30.68 5.79
N THR A 89 56.55 29.55 5.09
CA THR A 89 56.86 29.29 3.65
C THR A 89 56.26 27.95 3.14
N ILE A 90 56.20 27.80 1.80
CA ILE A 90 55.89 26.60 0.99
C ILE A 90 57.07 25.59 0.99
N LEU A 91 56.92 24.25 0.85
CA LEU A 91 56.84 23.44 -0.40
C LEU A 91 56.68 21.92 -0.06
N PRO A 92 56.43 21.00 -1.05
CA PRO A 92 55.83 19.67 -0.82
C PRO A 92 56.80 18.47 -0.85
N GLY A 93 56.26 17.24 -0.73
CA GLY A 93 56.95 15.98 -1.01
C GLY A 93 56.00 14.87 -1.47
N GLU A 94 56.41 14.08 -2.47
CA GLU A 94 55.69 12.93 -3.02
C GLU A 94 56.11 11.63 -2.32
N ASN A 95 55.24 10.60 -2.28
CA ASN A 95 55.43 9.36 -3.05
C ASN A 95 54.35 8.29 -2.81
N SER A 96 54.21 7.39 -3.78
CA SER A 96 53.42 6.15 -3.73
C SER A 96 54.20 4.99 -3.09
N PHE A 97 53.52 3.93 -2.64
CA PHE A 97 53.88 2.54 -3.02
C PHE A 97 52.71 1.56 -2.78
N ASN A 98 52.91 0.26 -3.03
CA ASN A 98 51.88 -0.64 -3.56
C ASN A 98 51.94 -2.08 -2.98
N HIS A 99 50.87 -2.85 -3.19
CA HIS A 99 50.75 -4.32 -3.16
C HIS A 99 50.82 -5.17 -1.84
N SER A 100 49.73 -5.93 -1.68
CA SER A 100 49.64 -7.42 -1.60
C SER A 100 49.67 -8.21 -0.26
N LEU A 101 48.71 -9.16 -0.20
CA LEU A 101 48.75 -10.56 0.27
C LEU A 101 49.46 -10.95 1.58
N ILE A 102 48.76 -11.71 2.43
CA ILE A 102 49.08 -13.12 2.77
C ILE A 102 47.98 -13.75 3.66
N SER A 103 47.68 -15.04 3.46
CA SER A 103 46.77 -15.85 4.28
C SER A 103 47.54 -16.83 5.18
N PRO A 104 46.98 -17.30 6.31
CA PRO A 104 47.39 -18.54 6.95
C PRO A 104 46.37 -19.67 6.77
N ASN A 105 46.81 -20.81 6.24
CA ASN A 105 46.09 -22.10 6.30
C ASN A 105 46.39 -22.82 7.63
N LEU A 106 45.50 -23.69 8.10
CA LEU A 106 45.86 -24.80 9.00
C LEU A 106 44.91 -26.02 8.89
N ASN A 107 45.42 -27.07 8.25
CA ASN A 107 45.17 -28.51 8.43
C ASN A 107 43.74 -29.08 8.58
N SER A 108 43.21 -29.56 7.45
CA SER A 108 42.91 -30.99 7.19
C SER A 108 42.69 -31.99 8.33
N PHE A 109 41.64 -32.81 8.19
CA PHE A 109 41.68 -34.26 8.47
C PHE A 109 41.16 -35.02 7.24
N ASN A 110 41.59 -36.27 7.06
CA ASN A 110 41.43 -37.01 5.80
C ASN A 110 41.17 -38.51 6.06
N HIS A 111 40.23 -39.13 5.34
CA HIS A 111 40.06 -40.58 5.05
C HIS A 111 38.72 -40.75 4.30
N SER A 112 38.69 -41.12 3.00
CA SER A 112 38.83 -42.47 2.38
C SER A 112 37.55 -43.34 2.53
N LEU A 113 37.09 -44.14 1.55
CA LEU A 113 37.64 -44.57 0.24
C LEU A 113 36.51 -45.19 -0.64
N GLY A 114 36.81 -45.57 -1.90
CA GLY A 114 35.91 -46.34 -2.80
C GLY A 114 35.13 -45.44 -3.77
N GLU A 115 35.56 -45.11 -4.99
CA GLU A 115 36.13 -45.87 -6.14
C GLU A 115 35.11 -46.51 -7.09
N GLY A 116 35.21 -46.12 -8.38
CA GLY A 116 34.95 -46.98 -9.55
C GLY A 116 33.66 -46.73 -10.36
N ASP A 117 33.68 -46.77 -11.69
CA ASP A 117 34.78 -46.44 -12.63
C ASP A 117 34.27 -46.24 -14.08
N HIS A 118 35.11 -45.64 -14.93
CA HIS A 118 35.14 -45.75 -16.41
C HIS A 118 33.94 -45.20 -17.24
N LEU A 119 34.06 -44.96 -18.57
CA LEU A 119 35.01 -44.11 -19.33
C LEU A 119 34.55 -43.99 -20.82
N ASN A 120 34.88 -42.85 -21.44
CA ASN A 120 35.14 -42.64 -22.89
C ASN A 120 34.05 -42.73 -24.00
N HIS A 121 33.94 -41.58 -24.70
CA HIS A 121 33.81 -41.42 -26.17
C HIS A 121 32.48 -41.85 -26.87
N LYS A 122 32.11 -41.33 -28.07
CA LYS A 122 32.87 -40.60 -29.12
C LYS A 122 31.96 -39.64 -29.93
N TYR A 123 32.55 -38.80 -30.78
CA TYR A 123 31.87 -37.89 -31.73
C TYR A 123 31.06 -38.65 -32.82
N HIS A 124 29.92 -38.11 -33.26
CA HIS A 124 29.76 -37.58 -34.64
C HIS A 124 28.49 -36.72 -34.86
N THR A 125 28.19 -36.39 -36.11
CA THR A 125 27.45 -35.20 -36.59
C THR A 125 26.33 -35.55 -37.60
N LEU A 126 25.51 -34.54 -37.95
CA LEU A 126 24.67 -34.40 -39.16
C LEU A 126 23.25 -35.06 -39.21
N SER A 127 22.25 -34.21 -38.95
CA SER A 127 21.15 -33.81 -39.86
C SER A 127 20.15 -34.81 -40.51
N ASN A 128 18.89 -34.35 -40.51
CA ASN A 128 17.83 -34.49 -41.53
C ASN A 128 16.83 -35.67 -41.54
N HIS A 129 15.57 -35.29 -41.24
CA HIS A 129 14.32 -35.62 -41.94
C HIS A 129 13.53 -36.93 -41.70
N THR A 130 12.25 -36.80 -42.04
CA THR A 130 11.18 -37.79 -42.31
C THR A 130 10.47 -38.51 -41.15
N THR A 131 9.19 -38.13 -40.97
CA THR A 131 8.07 -38.88 -40.37
C THR A 131 7.86 -40.27 -40.99
N PRO A 132 7.26 -41.23 -40.25
CA PRO A 132 5.79 -41.47 -40.36
C PRO A 132 5.02 -41.20 -39.05
N LEU A 133 3.71 -40.87 -38.94
CA LEU A 133 2.43 -41.19 -39.64
C LEU A 133 1.63 -42.36 -38.98
N VAL A 134 0.29 -42.19 -38.89
CA VAL A 134 -0.78 -43.18 -38.52
C VAL A 134 -1.04 -43.32 -36.99
N THR A 135 -2.27 -43.31 -36.42
CA THR A 135 -3.68 -43.32 -36.94
C THR A 135 -4.63 -42.37 -36.16
N GLN A 136 -5.51 -41.67 -36.90
CA GLN A 136 -7.01 -41.63 -36.82
C GLN A 136 -7.77 -41.53 -35.46
N GLN A 137 -8.70 -40.56 -35.26
CA GLN A 137 -10.07 -40.35 -35.83
C GLN A 137 -11.16 -41.30 -35.27
N ALA A 138 -12.43 -40.92 -35.05
CA ALA A 138 -13.11 -39.60 -34.98
C ALA A 138 -14.34 -39.74 -34.00
N HIS A 139 -15.61 -39.33 -34.18
CA HIS A 139 -16.46 -38.64 -35.19
C HIS A 139 -17.81 -38.24 -34.50
N THR A 140 -18.76 -37.45 -35.01
CA THR A 140 -18.91 -36.73 -36.29
C THR A 140 -19.08 -35.20 -36.04
N TYR A 141 -20.20 -34.44 -36.13
CA TYR A 141 -21.57 -34.59 -36.70
C TYR A 141 -21.85 -33.52 -37.78
N LYS A 142 -23.10 -33.14 -38.09
CA LYS A 142 -23.44 -32.36 -39.31
C LYS A 142 -24.55 -31.29 -39.16
N ARG A 143 -24.47 -30.34 -40.11
CA ARG A 143 -25.46 -29.29 -40.49
C ARG A 143 -26.76 -29.88 -41.08
N LEU A 144 -27.78 -29.03 -41.27
CA LEU A 144 -28.62 -28.77 -42.48
C LEU A 144 -29.75 -27.76 -42.11
N SER A 145 -30.65 -27.30 -43.00
CA SER A 145 -30.52 -26.25 -44.05
C SER A 145 -31.93 -25.81 -44.54
N HIS A 146 -32.03 -24.90 -45.53
CA HIS A 146 -33.26 -24.51 -46.30
C HIS A 146 -34.21 -23.44 -45.66
N SER A 147 -35.35 -23.14 -46.30
CA SER A 147 -35.67 -21.76 -46.73
C SER A 147 -37.15 -21.33 -46.88
N GLN A 148 -37.37 -20.00 -46.84
CA GLN A 148 -38.36 -19.18 -47.58
C GLN A 148 -39.80 -18.89 -47.02
N LEU A 149 -40.25 -17.66 -47.33
CA LEU A 149 -41.61 -17.11 -47.53
C LEU A 149 -42.49 -16.53 -46.37
N GLN A 150 -42.76 -15.21 -46.52
CA GLN A 150 -44.00 -14.42 -46.31
C GLN A 150 -44.74 -14.37 -44.95
N SER A 151 -44.79 -13.17 -44.34
CA SER A 151 -45.97 -12.26 -44.44
C SER A 151 -45.69 -10.86 -43.83
N SER A 152 -46.59 -9.90 -44.12
CA SER A 152 -46.54 -8.44 -43.84
C SER A 152 -47.81 -8.05 -43.01
N PRO A 153 -48.08 -6.80 -42.53
CA PRO A 153 -47.62 -5.49 -43.07
C PRO A 153 -47.50 -4.22 -42.16
N GLN A 154 -46.96 -3.14 -42.77
CA GLN A 154 -47.31 -1.70 -42.61
C GLN A 154 -46.94 -0.96 -41.28
N LEU A 155 -46.69 0.37 -41.24
CA LEU A 155 -46.95 1.51 -42.16
C LEU A 155 -45.75 2.52 -42.33
N LEU A 156 -45.62 3.13 -43.53
CA LEU A 156 -45.36 4.56 -43.89
C LEU A 156 -44.21 5.41 -43.24
N LEU A 157 -43.54 6.41 -43.89
CA LEU A 157 -43.26 6.75 -45.32
C LEU A 157 -42.18 7.89 -45.43
N GLY A 158 -41.56 8.06 -46.61
CA GLY A 158 -40.82 9.26 -47.08
C GLY A 158 -39.30 9.08 -47.21
N SER A 159 -38.63 9.01 -48.39
CA SER A 159 -38.49 9.93 -49.56
C SER A 159 -37.54 11.13 -49.30
N CYS A 160 -36.55 11.48 -50.15
CA CYS A 160 -36.46 11.37 -51.62
C CYS A 160 -35.04 11.14 -52.23
N GLN A 161 -34.95 11.14 -53.56
CA GLN A 161 -33.82 10.84 -54.48
C GLN A 161 -32.67 11.88 -54.49
N GLY A 162 -31.47 11.65 -55.07
CA GLY A 162 -30.87 10.45 -55.72
C GLY A 162 -29.90 10.77 -56.89
N ARG A 163 -29.38 9.72 -57.58
CA ARG A 163 -28.50 9.73 -58.81
C ARG A 163 -27.05 10.22 -58.63
N ASN A 164 -26.06 9.90 -59.47
CA ASN A 164 -25.59 8.68 -60.20
C ASN A 164 -24.36 9.09 -61.04
N TYR A 165 -23.30 8.27 -61.15
CA TYR A 165 -22.65 7.84 -62.43
C TYR A 165 -21.38 6.98 -62.20
N SER A 166 -20.92 6.32 -63.27
CA SER A 166 -19.86 5.29 -63.45
C SER A 166 -18.41 5.81 -63.32
N SER A 167 -17.31 5.04 -63.37
CA SER A 167 -17.05 3.69 -63.92
C SER A 167 -15.82 2.95 -63.31
N CYS A 168 -15.53 1.73 -63.79
CA CYS A 168 -14.27 0.97 -63.62
C CYS A 168 -13.06 1.69 -64.31
N SER A 169 -11.77 1.26 -64.24
CA SER A 169 -11.20 -0.09 -64.00
C SER A 169 -9.72 -0.15 -63.52
N HIS A 170 -9.29 -1.36 -63.16
CA HIS A 170 -7.97 -1.90 -62.73
C HIS A 170 -6.60 -1.35 -63.21
N ARG A 171 -5.60 -1.61 -62.34
CA ARG A 171 -4.11 -1.70 -62.56
C ARG A 171 -3.40 -0.37 -62.84
N GLN A 172 -2.09 -0.20 -62.57
CA GLN A 172 -1.00 -1.17 -62.32
C GLN A 172 0.04 -0.63 -61.31
N SER A 173 0.95 -1.48 -60.82
CA SER A 173 2.01 -1.14 -59.84
C SER A 173 3.28 -0.56 -60.48
N ALA A 174 3.92 0.43 -59.83
CA ALA A 174 5.30 0.83 -60.09
C ALA A 174 6.00 1.29 -58.80
N HIS A 175 7.22 0.80 -58.56
CA HIS A 175 8.09 1.28 -57.47
C HIS A 175 8.95 2.46 -57.95
N HIS A 176 9.03 3.52 -57.16
CA HIS A 176 10.13 4.48 -57.22
C HIS A 176 10.63 4.81 -55.81
N HIS A 177 11.93 4.61 -55.59
CA HIS A 177 12.63 5.22 -54.46
C HIS A 177 12.81 6.72 -54.76
N GLN A 178 12.56 7.56 -53.75
CA GLN A 178 13.19 8.87 -53.65
C GLN A 178 13.85 8.99 -52.28
N LEU A 179 15.00 9.66 -52.23
CA LEU A 179 15.81 9.79 -51.02
C LEU A 179 15.27 10.94 -50.17
N SER A 180 15.05 10.68 -48.88
CA SER A 180 14.70 11.73 -47.91
C SER A 180 15.97 12.49 -47.49
N THR A 181 16.17 13.69 -48.02
CA THR A 181 17.18 14.62 -47.48
C THR A 181 16.76 15.08 -46.09
N HIS A 182 17.71 15.18 -45.16
CA HIS A 182 17.44 15.71 -43.82
C HIS A 182 17.13 17.20 -43.87
N SER A 183 15.98 17.59 -43.31
CA SER A 183 15.77 18.93 -42.76
C SER A 183 15.45 18.80 -41.27
N GLY A 184 16.16 19.56 -40.44
CA GLY A 184 16.08 19.48 -38.97
C GLY A 184 14.85 20.18 -38.41
N HIS A 185 13.64 19.69 -38.71
CA HIS A 185 12.44 20.19 -38.06
C HIS A 185 12.40 19.73 -36.60
N LYS A 186 12.64 20.66 -35.66
CA LYS A 186 12.39 20.45 -34.23
C LYS A 186 10.96 19.96 -34.06
N LYS A 187 10.78 18.72 -33.58
CA LYS A 187 9.46 18.15 -33.29
C LYS A 187 8.95 18.75 -31.98
N ILE A 188 8.39 19.96 -32.05
CA ILE A 188 7.67 20.58 -30.94
C ILE A 188 6.61 19.58 -30.47
N ILE A 189 6.64 19.23 -29.18
CA ILE A 189 5.69 18.28 -28.57
C ILE A 189 4.36 19.02 -28.38
N THR A 190 3.64 19.15 -29.50
CA THR A 190 2.28 19.70 -29.59
C THR A 190 1.26 18.59 -29.33
N MET A 191 0.03 18.96 -28.94
CA MET A 191 -0.95 18.02 -28.39
C MET A 191 -1.61 17.12 -29.46
N ALA A 192 -0.86 16.15 -29.96
CA ALA A 192 -1.35 15.10 -30.87
C ALA A 192 -1.96 13.89 -30.13
N ASP A 193 -1.61 13.69 -28.86
CA ASP A 193 -1.86 12.45 -28.11
C ASP A 193 -3.08 12.53 -27.16
N GLY A 194 -3.85 13.63 -27.20
CA GLY A 194 -4.92 13.92 -26.23
C GLY A 194 -4.43 14.75 -25.02
N PRO A 195 -5.24 14.85 -23.94
CA PRO A 195 -4.88 15.64 -22.77
C PRO A 195 -3.96 14.92 -21.78
N PHE A 196 -4.01 13.59 -21.71
CA PHE A 196 -3.33 12.77 -20.70
C PHE A 196 -1.95 12.27 -21.15
N SER A 197 -1.21 11.66 -20.22
CA SER A 197 0.14 11.17 -20.43
C SER A 197 0.17 9.87 -21.26
N PRO A 198 1.07 9.73 -22.25
CA PRO A 198 1.25 8.47 -22.98
C PRO A 198 1.72 7.29 -22.13
N GLY A 199 2.16 7.53 -20.88
CA GLY A 199 2.57 6.48 -19.93
C GLY A 199 1.60 6.25 -18.77
N ASP A 200 0.62 7.14 -18.56
CA ASP A 200 -0.37 7.05 -17.50
C ASP A 200 -1.69 7.72 -17.97
N PRO A 201 -2.76 6.94 -18.22
CA PRO A 201 -4.03 7.48 -18.72
C PRO A 201 -4.74 8.43 -17.75
N ASN A 202 -4.28 8.52 -16.50
CA ASN A 202 -4.99 9.21 -15.42
C ASN A 202 -4.24 10.47 -14.92
N SER A 203 -3.10 10.82 -15.51
CA SER A 203 -2.33 12.05 -15.22
C SER A 203 -2.11 12.87 -16.50
N PHE A 204 -2.11 14.20 -16.40
CA PHE A 204 -1.67 15.12 -17.45
C PHE A 204 -0.13 15.22 -17.54
N SER A 205 0.59 14.78 -16.52
CA SER A 205 2.03 15.00 -16.36
C SER A 205 2.89 14.26 -17.38
N ARG A 206 4.09 14.81 -17.66
CA ARG A 206 5.03 14.28 -18.67
C ARG A 206 6.40 13.96 -18.06
N PRO A 207 6.49 12.94 -17.18
CA PRO A 207 7.72 12.59 -16.46
C PRO A 207 8.83 12.03 -17.37
N GLU A 208 8.54 11.74 -18.64
CA GLU A 208 9.53 11.42 -19.67
C GLU A 208 10.14 12.68 -20.34
N LEU A 209 9.70 13.88 -19.96
CA LEU A 209 10.20 15.19 -20.39
C LEU A 209 10.90 15.93 -19.25
N ALA A 210 10.23 16.08 -18.11
CA ALA A 210 10.76 16.65 -16.88
C ALA A 210 10.12 15.99 -15.66
N GLU A 211 10.90 15.71 -14.61
CA GLU A 211 10.49 14.89 -13.47
C GLU A 211 10.80 15.58 -12.13
N ILE A 212 9.84 15.59 -11.21
CA ILE A 212 10.05 16.01 -9.81
C ILE A 212 10.94 14.97 -9.09
N LYS A 213 11.96 15.43 -8.37
CA LYS A 213 12.86 14.59 -7.55
C LYS A 213 12.75 14.83 -6.05
N HIS A 214 12.36 16.04 -5.68
CA HIS A 214 12.12 16.43 -4.29
C HIS A 214 10.94 17.40 -4.21
N ILE A 215 10.16 17.34 -3.13
CA ILE A 215 9.13 18.31 -2.76
C ILE A 215 9.40 18.78 -1.33
N ASP A 216 9.57 20.08 -1.12
CA ASP A 216 9.58 20.71 0.20
C ASP A 216 8.25 21.45 0.41
N LEU A 217 7.49 21.09 1.44
CA LEU A 217 6.19 21.66 1.76
C LEU A 217 6.28 22.61 2.95
N CYS A 218 5.72 23.80 2.84
CA CYS A 218 5.54 24.73 3.96
C CYS A 218 4.07 25.16 3.98
N LEU A 219 3.28 24.57 4.88
CA LEU A 219 1.82 24.65 4.85
C LEU A 219 1.22 24.99 6.22
N ASP A 220 0.29 25.94 6.23
CA ASP A 220 -0.61 26.26 7.33
C ASP A 220 -1.91 25.43 7.24
N VAL A 221 -2.36 24.91 8.38
CA VAL A 221 -3.58 24.09 8.53
C VAL A 221 -4.69 24.94 9.15
N ASP A 222 -5.59 25.46 8.32
CA ASP A 222 -6.73 26.27 8.75
C ASP A 222 -7.99 25.41 8.87
N PHE A 223 -8.45 25.18 10.10
CA PHE A 223 -9.68 24.45 10.41
C PHE A 223 -10.96 25.29 10.27
N ASP A 224 -10.87 26.62 10.37
CA ASP A 224 -12.03 27.52 10.30
C ASP A 224 -12.47 27.69 8.84
N THR A 225 -11.52 27.86 7.92
CA THR A 225 -11.81 27.90 6.47
C THR A 225 -11.62 26.56 5.75
N LYS A 226 -11.08 25.55 6.44
CA LYS A 226 -10.88 24.16 5.96
C LYS A 226 -9.97 24.08 4.74
N VAL A 227 -8.80 24.70 4.83
CA VAL A 227 -7.77 24.65 3.79
C VAL A 227 -6.39 24.37 4.37
N LEU A 228 -5.59 23.62 3.59
CA LEU A 228 -4.15 23.77 3.57
C LEU A 228 -3.79 24.96 2.65
N CYS A 229 -2.94 25.86 3.14
CA CYS A 229 -2.46 27.05 2.42
C CYS A 229 -0.95 27.24 2.65
N GLY A 230 -0.20 27.71 1.67
CA GLY A 230 1.23 27.97 1.83
C GLY A 230 2.01 27.85 0.53
N GLU A 231 3.22 27.29 0.59
CA GLU A 231 4.05 27.03 -0.58
C GLU A 231 4.59 25.59 -0.66
N ALA A 232 4.80 25.12 -1.88
CA ALA A 232 5.53 23.90 -2.19
C ALA A 232 6.70 24.24 -3.12
N THR A 233 7.91 23.77 -2.78
CA THR A 233 9.11 23.90 -3.61
C THR A 233 9.47 22.55 -4.22
N TYR A 234 9.69 22.52 -5.53
CA TYR A 234 9.93 21.32 -6.32
C TYR A 234 11.33 21.37 -6.92
N ALA A 235 12.16 20.36 -6.64
CA ALA A 235 13.41 20.16 -7.39
C ALA A 235 13.09 19.34 -8.64
N ILE A 236 13.18 19.96 -9.82
CA ILE A 236 12.75 19.38 -11.09
C ILE A 236 13.96 19.11 -11.99
N HIS A 237 14.10 17.87 -12.45
CA HIS A 237 15.11 17.48 -13.42
C HIS A 237 14.52 17.35 -14.83
N VAL A 238 15.04 18.14 -15.77
CA VAL A 238 14.63 18.12 -17.18
C VAL A 238 15.45 17.06 -17.93
N LYS A 239 14.77 16.12 -18.60
CA LYS A 239 15.40 14.92 -19.21
C LYS A 239 15.78 15.09 -20.68
N LYS A 240 15.32 16.15 -21.34
CA LYS A 240 15.50 16.40 -22.79
C LYS A 240 15.77 17.89 -23.04
N PRO A 241 16.70 18.25 -23.94
CA PRO A 241 17.13 19.65 -24.10
C PRO A 241 16.06 20.58 -24.70
N ASP A 242 15.16 20.05 -25.53
CA ASP A 242 14.08 20.84 -26.19
C ASP A 242 12.82 21.05 -25.32
N VAL A 243 12.87 20.77 -24.01
CA VAL A 243 11.72 20.87 -23.11
C VAL A 243 11.66 22.27 -22.46
N SER A 244 10.69 23.09 -22.89
CA SER A 244 10.48 24.45 -22.38
C SER A 244 9.48 24.55 -21.23
N ASN A 245 8.87 23.44 -20.81
CA ASN A 245 7.81 23.43 -19.80
C ASN A 245 7.84 22.16 -18.92
N VAL A 246 7.31 22.26 -17.71
CA VAL A 246 6.95 21.12 -16.87
C VAL A 246 5.44 21.08 -16.70
N ILE A 247 4.87 19.87 -16.75
CA ILE A 247 3.43 19.66 -16.64
C ILE A 247 3.14 18.87 -15.36
N MET A 248 2.18 19.37 -14.60
CA MET A 248 1.67 18.83 -13.33
C MET A 248 0.14 18.70 -13.36
N ASP A 249 -0.39 17.94 -12.42
CA ASP A 249 -1.81 17.76 -12.16
C ASP A 249 -2.25 18.70 -11.01
N VAL A 250 -3.42 19.35 -11.15
CA VAL A 250 -4.09 20.08 -10.06
C VAL A 250 -5.59 19.81 -10.06
N HIS A 251 -6.23 19.71 -8.90
CA HIS A 251 -7.68 19.53 -8.78
C HIS A 251 -8.27 20.48 -7.74
N ASN A 252 -8.92 21.54 -8.23
CA ASN A 252 -9.59 22.58 -7.44
C ASN A 252 -8.65 23.33 -6.46
N LEU A 253 -7.38 23.48 -6.83
CA LEU A 253 -6.41 24.31 -6.11
C LEU A 253 -6.49 25.77 -6.59
N THR A 254 -6.37 26.71 -5.65
CA THR A 254 -6.12 28.12 -5.99
C THR A 254 -4.62 28.34 -6.06
N ILE A 255 -4.08 28.57 -7.26
CA ILE A 255 -2.68 28.95 -7.45
C ILE A 255 -2.57 30.48 -7.34
N PHE A 256 -1.68 30.97 -6.47
CA PHE A 256 -1.44 32.41 -6.28
C PHE A 256 -0.27 32.90 -7.13
N GLU A 257 0.85 32.18 -7.10
CA GLU A 257 2.12 32.58 -7.72
C GLU A 257 2.98 31.35 -8.01
N ILE A 258 3.76 31.39 -9.08
CA ILE A 258 4.80 30.40 -9.38
C ILE A 258 6.12 31.13 -9.61
N LEU A 259 7.18 30.74 -8.89
CA LEU A 259 8.49 31.38 -8.88
C LEU A 259 9.61 30.40 -9.25
N ASP A 260 10.66 30.91 -9.87
CA ASP A 260 11.98 30.28 -9.87
C ASP A 260 12.62 30.49 -8.48
N LYS A 261 12.95 29.41 -7.75
CA LYS A 261 13.47 29.52 -6.36
C LYS A 261 14.81 30.27 -6.32
N LYS A 262 15.64 30.15 -7.37
CA LYS A 262 17.00 30.72 -7.43
C LYS A 262 16.99 32.23 -7.67
N THR A 263 16.10 32.72 -8.53
CA THR A 263 16.01 34.14 -8.90
C THR A 263 14.89 34.89 -8.18
N GLN A 264 13.94 34.18 -7.57
CA GLN A 264 12.69 34.71 -7.02
C GLN A 264 11.84 35.48 -8.04
N THR A 265 12.00 35.18 -9.34
CA THR A 265 11.21 35.79 -10.42
C THR A 265 9.99 34.93 -10.77
N PRO A 266 8.82 35.54 -11.04
CA PRO A 266 7.65 34.82 -11.54
C PRO A 266 7.91 34.04 -12.84
N LEU A 267 7.34 32.84 -12.91
CA LEU A 267 7.32 31.99 -14.10
C LEU A 267 5.95 32.05 -14.77
N ASN A 268 5.92 32.07 -16.10
CA ASN A 268 4.67 32.02 -16.87
C ASN A 268 4.05 30.62 -16.76
N TYR A 269 2.78 30.54 -16.37
CA TYR A 269 2.05 29.28 -16.30
C TYR A 269 0.64 29.39 -16.89
N THR A 270 -0.01 28.26 -17.09
CA THR A 270 -1.41 28.18 -17.53
C THR A 270 -2.07 26.99 -16.84
N VAL A 271 -3.24 27.23 -16.23
CA VAL A 271 -4.16 26.17 -15.80
C VAL A 271 -5.10 25.87 -16.95
N GLY A 272 -5.06 24.65 -17.46
CA GLY A 272 -5.93 24.18 -18.54
C GLY A 272 -7.38 23.96 -18.09
N GLN A 273 -8.25 23.74 -19.08
CA GLN A 273 -9.66 23.38 -18.85
C GLN A 273 -9.75 22.19 -17.88
N HIS A 274 -10.72 22.27 -16.97
CA HIS A 274 -11.06 21.16 -16.06
C HIS A 274 -11.63 19.98 -16.86
N VAL A 275 -11.14 18.78 -16.55
CA VAL A 275 -11.66 17.50 -17.03
C VAL A 275 -12.22 16.75 -15.83
N ASP A 276 -13.53 16.48 -15.86
CA ASP A 276 -14.28 15.93 -14.73
C ASP A 276 -13.60 14.70 -14.12
N ASN A 277 -13.53 14.66 -12.78
CA ASN A 277 -12.83 13.66 -11.96
C ASN A 277 -11.29 13.66 -12.05
N PHE A 278 -10.69 14.16 -13.15
CA PHE A 278 -9.22 14.18 -13.32
C PHE A 278 -8.56 15.51 -12.94
N GLY A 279 -9.32 16.61 -12.93
CA GLY A 279 -8.85 17.96 -12.61
C GLY A 279 -8.36 18.74 -13.84
N SER A 280 -7.39 19.63 -13.64
CA SER A 280 -6.81 20.48 -14.67
C SER A 280 -5.31 20.21 -14.84
N LYS A 281 -4.83 20.32 -16.08
CA LYS A 281 -3.40 20.41 -16.38
C LYS A 281 -2.83 21.74 -15.89
N LEU A 282 -1.81 21.72 -15.04
CA LEU A 282 -0.96 22.89 -14.76
C LEU A 282 0.29 22.82 -15.65
N ASP A 283 0.45 23.80 -16.53
CA ASP A 283 1.54 23.89 -17.51
C ASP A 283 2.44 25.08 -17.15
N ILE A 284 3.70 24.82 -16.75
CA ILE A 284 4.63 25.83 -16.22
C ILE A 284 5.79 26.00 -17.18
N THR A 285 6.00 27.22 -17.68
CA THR A 285 7.15 27.58 -18.53
C THR A 285 8.43 27.58 -17.70
N LEU A 286 9.44 26.84 -18.13
CA LEU A 286 10.73 26.76 -17.48
C LEU A 286 11.66 27.91 -17.92
N PRO A 287 12.64 28.32 -17.09
CA PRO A 287 13.67 29.28 -17.49
C PRO A 287 14.42 28.85 -18.76
N ALA A 288 14.73 29.79 -19.65
CA ALA A 288 15.40 29.49 -20.92
C ALA A 288 16.87 29.06 -20.76
N ASP A 289 17.48 29.26 -19.58
CA ASP A 289 18.90 29.00 -19.30
C ASP A 289 19.19 27.56 -18.78
N LEU A 290 18.36 26.58 -19.15
CA LEU A 290 18.44 25.19 -18.65
C LEU A 290 19.83 24.54 -18.76
N GLU A 291 20.57 24.78 -19.84
CA GLU A 291 21.93 24.25 -20.02
C GLU A 291 22.90 24.79 -18.96
N ALA A 292 22.82 26.09 -18.66
CA ALA A 292 23.60 26.76 -17.61
C ALA A 292 23.16 26.37 -16.18
N ARG A 293 22.04 25.65 -16.05
CA ARG A 293 21.54 25.04 -14.81
C ARG A 293 21.71 23.51 -14.78
N HIS A 294 22.47 22.93 -15.72
CA HIS A 294 22.66 21.48 -15.84
C HIS A 294 21.34 20.67 -15.89
N HIS A 295 20.31 21.26 -16.50
CA HIS A 295 18.95 20.71 -16.60
C HIS A 295 18.29 20.40 -15.23
N GLN A 296 18.57 21.25 -14.23
CA GLN A 296 17.87 21.27 -12.93
C GLN A 296 17.19 22.65 -12.74
N VAL A 297 15.96 22.65 -12.25
CA VAL A 297 15.20 23.87 -11.93
C VAL A 297 14.43 23.67 -10.64
N ASP A 298 14.64 24.56 -9.68
CA ASP A 298 13.84 24.61 -8.45
C ASP A 298 12.68 25.60 -8.65
N VAL A 299 11.45 25.12 -8.52
CA VAL A 299 10.22 25.92 -8.71
C VAL A 299 9.47 26.02 -7.39
N THR A 300 8.99 27.19 -7.02
CA THR A 300 8.07 27.38 -5.87
C THR A 300 6.67 27.67 -6.37
N ILE A 301 5.66 27.00 -5.84
CA ILE A 301 4.25 27.28 -6.11
C ILE A 301 3.59 27.71 -4.80
N LYS A 302 3.04 28.93 -4.75
CA LYS A 302 2.21 29.41 -3.64
C LYS A 302 0.76 29.10 -3.96
N TYR A 303 0.06 28.42 -3.08
CA TYR A 303 -1.29 27.93 -3.35
C TYR A 303 -2.12 27.73 -2.08
N LYS A 304 -3.41 27.45 -2.28
CA LYS A 304 -4.26 26.79 -1.28
C LYS A 304 -5.16 25.73 -1.90
N THR A 305 -5.55 24.78 -1.06
CA THR A 305 -6.60 23.79 -1.36
C THR A 305 -8.00 24.42 -1.32
N ALA A 306 -8.98 23.70 -1.86
CA ALA A 306 -10.40 24.00 -1.62
C ALA A 306 -10.92 23.24 -0.39
N PRO A 307 -11.94 23.76 0.33
CA PRO A 307 -12.66 23.02 1.38
C PRO A 307 -13.31 21.72 0.89
N THR A 308 -13.52 21.61 -0.42
CA THR A 308 -14.04 20.43 -1.13
C THR A 308 -12.91 19.63 -1.80
N SER A 309 -11.68 19.68 -1.28
CA SER A 309 -10.58 18.84 -1.77
C SER A 309 -10.95 17.36 -1.70
N SER A 310 -10.77 16.62 -2.79
CA SER A 310 -11.06 15.18 -2.81
C SER A 310 -10.09 14.37 -1.94
N ALA A 311 -8.95 14.96 -1.57
CA ALA A 311 -7.93 14.34 -0.76
C ALA A 311 -8.13 14.50 0.74
N LEU A 312 -8.90 15.48 1.21
CA LEU A 312 -8.89 15.90 2.62
C LEU A 312 -10.25 15.69 3.28
N GLN A 313 -10.29 15.00 4.43
CA GLN A 313 -11.47 15.03 5.30
C GLN A 313 -11.22 15.89 6.54
N TRP A 314 -11.98 16.98 6.62
CA TRP A 314 -12.09 17.85 7.79
C TRP A 314 -13.26 17.41 8.68
N LEU A 315 -13.02 17.29 9.98
CA LEU A 315 -14.00 16.85 10.97
C LEU A 315 -14.14 17.89 12.09
N GLU A 316 -15.39 18.27 12.37
CA GLU A 316 -15.77 19.07 13.53
C GLU A 316 -15.50 18.33 14.84
N PRO A 317 -15.33 19.04 15.97
CA PRO A 317 -15.22 18.41 17.30
C PRO A 317 -16.31 17.38 17.59
N ALA A 318 -17.57 17.60 17.19
CA ALA A 318 -18.65 16.65 17.42
C ALA A 318 -18.47 15.29 16.69
N GLN A 319 -17.62 15.23 15.65
CA GLN A 319 -17.38 14.04 14.83
C GLN A 319 -16.24 13.16 15.37
N THR A 320 -15.28 13.73 16.11
CA THR A 320 -14.12 13.02 16.69
C THR A 320 -14.51 12.16 17.91
N ALA A 321 -13.67 11.22 18.35
CA ALA A 321 -13.95 10.38 19.51
C ALA A 321 -13.98 11.19 20.82
N GLY A 322 -13.01 12.09 21.02
CA GLY A 322 -12.88 12.93 22.22
C GLY A 322 -13.84 14.13 22.28
N LYS A 323 -14.68 14.35 21.25
CA LYS A 323 -15.76 15.36 21.15
C LYS A 323 -15.38 16.84 21.36
N THR A 324 -14.09 17.15 21.52
CA THR A 324 -13.60 18.45 22.03
C THR A 324 -12.61 19.16 21.12
N LYS A 325 -12.08 18.48 20.09
CA LYS A 325 -11.09 19.01 19.14
C LYS A 325 -11.41 18.57 17.71
N PRO A 326 -11.13 19.42 16.69
CA PRO A 326 -11.31 19.05 15.30
C PRO A 326 -10.22 18.07 14.84
N TYR A 327 -10.38 17.52 13.65
CA TYR A 327 -9.45 16.53 13.08
C TYR A 327 -9.38 16.66 11.56
N LEU A 328 -8.18 16.50 11.00
CA LEU A 328 -7.89 16.43 9.57
C LEU A 328 -7.15 15.14 9.26
N PHE A 329 -7.52 14.45 8.18
CA PHE A 329 -6.64 13.48 7.54
C PHE A 329 -6.74 13.54 6.01
N SER A 330 -5.69 13.07 5.34
CA SER A 330 -5.65 12.91 3.89
C SER A 330 -5.91 11.48 3.41
N GLN A 331 -6.37 11.32 2.17
CA GLN A 331 -6.31 10.08 1.40
C GLN A 331 -5.90 10.44 -0.04
N CYS A 332 -4.72 10.02 -0.47
CA CYS A 332 -4.15 10.44 -1.76
C CYS A 332 -4.22 9.37 -2.85
N GLN A 333 -4.25 8.09 -2.51
CA GLN A 333 -4.54 6.98 -3.43
C GLN A 333 -6.02 7.04 -3.86
N PRO A 334 -6.34 6.92 -5.17
CA PRO A 334 -5.42 6.72 -6.30
C PRO A 334 -4.78 8.00 -6.84
N ILE A 335 -5.59 9.00 -7.22
CA ILE A 335 -5.16 10.21 -7.92
C ILE A 335 -5.73 11.48 -7.26
N HIS A 336 -5.69 11.51 -5.93
CA HIS A 336 -6.20 12.65 -5.16
C HIS A 336 -5.09 13.60 -4.69
N ALA A 337 -3.81 13.23 -4.76
CA ALA A 337 -2.72 14.11 -4.30
C ALA A 337 -2.75 15.47 -5.03
N ARG A 338 -3.12 15.50 -6.32
CA ARG A 338 -3.40 16.72 -7.11
C ARG A 338 -4.43 17.69 -6.50
N SER A 339 -5.27 17.23 -5.57
CA SER A 339 -6.26 18.05 -4.83
C SER A 339 -5.75 18.51 -3.44
N MET A 340 -4.59 18.02 -3.01
CA MET A 340 -3.88 18.45 -1.79
C MET A 340 -2.68 19.36 -2.11
N LEU A 341 -1.97 19.10 -3.22
CA LEU A 341 -0.84 19.88 -3.72
C LEU A 341 -0.74 19.78 -5.25
N PRO A 342 -0.15 20.75 -5.96
CA PRO A 342 0.29 20.55 -7.33
C PRO A 342 1.37 19.46 -7.36
N VAL A 343 1.25 18.46 -8.24
CA VAL A 343 2.25 17.38 -8.34
C VAL A 343 2.15 16.67 -9.69
N GLN A 344 3.17 15.91 -10.08
CA GLN A 344 3.03 14.91 -11.15
C GLN A 344 2.34 13.69 -10.55
N ASP A 345 1.02 13.64 -10.65
CA ASP A 345 0.19 12.75 -9.84
C ASP A 345 -0.02 11.39 -10.50
N THR A 346 1.09 10.66 -10.63
CA THR A 346 1.22 9.35 -11.26
C THR A 346 2.15 8.46 -10.44
N PRO A 347 1.83 7.15 -10.25
CA PRO A 347 2.75 6.18 -9.64
C PRO A 347 4.11 6.03 -10.36
N SER A 348 4.23 6.50 -11.60
CA SER A 348 5.48 6.45 -12.38
C SER A 348 6.57 7.43 -11.93
N VAL A 349 6.22 8.44 -11.12
CA VAL A 349 7.18 9.34 -10.46
C VAL A 349 7.35 8.91 -9.01
N LYS A 350 8.59 8.89 -8.52
CA LYS A 350 8.90 8.64 -7.11
C LYS A 350 9.90 9.68 -6.61
N GLN A 351 9.47 10.51 -5.67
CA GLN A 351 10.20 11.66 -5.14
C GLN A 351 10.49 11.50 -3.65
N THR A 352 11.55 12.14 -3.16
CA THR A 352 11.70 12.38 -1.71
C THR A 352 10.89 13.61 -1.30
N TYR A 353 10.58 13.79 -0.03
CA TYR A 353 9.94 15.04 0.43
C TYR A 353 10.38 15.50 1.81
N THR A 354 10.28 16.80 2.06
CA THR A 354 10.28 17.44 3.38
C THR A 354 8.99 18.20 3.59
N ALA A 355 8.60 18.42 4.85
CA ALA A 355 7.42 19.19 5.17
C ALA A 355 7.55 19.92 6.51
N THR A 356 7.18 21.20 6.54
CA THR A 356 6.98 22.01 7.73
C THR A 356 5.49 22.36 7.80
N ILE A 357 4.80 21.89 8.84
CA ILE A 357 3.34 22.01 8.95
C ILE A 357 2.95 22.85 10.18
N ASN A 358 2.42 24.04 9.94
CA ASN A 358 1.89 24.90 11.00
C ASN A 358 0.45 24.47 11.33
N ALA A 359 0.19 24.19 12.60
CA ALA A 359 -1.11 23.77 13.11
C ALA A 359 -1.36 24.39 14.50
N PRO A 360 -2.62 24.40 15.01
CA PRO A 360 -2.91 24.77 16.38
C PRO A 360 -2.05 23.98 17.39
N LYS A 361 -1.47 24.68 18.38
CA LYS A 361 -0.42 24.15 19.28
C LYS A 361 -0.87 23.02 20.20
N ASP A 362 -2.17 22.79 20.28
CA ASP A 362 -2.84 21.74 21.05
C ASP A 362 -3.27 20.54 20.18
N LEU A 363 -2.86 20.52 18.91
CA LEU A 363 -3.05 19.39 17.99
C LEU A 363 -1.68 18.84 17.56
N THR A 364 -1.60 17.51 17.47
CA THR A 364 -0.45 16.78 16.95
C THR A 364 -0.54 16.69 15.42
N VAL A 365 0.55 17.00 14.72
CA VAL A 365 0.71 16.69 13.29
C VAL A 365 1.48 15.38 13.14
N LEU A 366 1.05 14.52 12.21
CA LEU A 366 1.78 13.35 11.73
C LEU A 366 1.77 13.32 10.19
N MET A 367 2.79 12.73 9.56
CA MET A 367 2.89 12.55 8.10
C MET A 367 3.53 11.21 7.73
N SER A 368 3.46 10.80 6.46
CA SER A 368 4.09 9.58 5.92
C SER A 368 5.62 9.67 5.76
N ALA A 369 6.28 10.10 6.84
CA ALA A 369 7.66 10.55 6.88
C ALA A 369 8.28 10.35 8.27
N LEU A 370 9.60 10.53 8.36
CA LEU A 370 10.33 10.54 9.62
C LEU A 370 10.26 11.93 10.26
N LYS A 371 10.24 11.99 11.59
CA LYS A 371 10.30 13.22 12.40
C LYS A 371 11.63 13.21 13.18
N PRO A 372 12.48 14.26 13.14
CA PRO A 372 13.81 14.21 13.75
C PRO A 372 13.81 14.53 15.25
N ASN A 373 12.80 15.25 15.74
CA ASN A 373 12.54 15.54 17.14
C ASN A 373 11.03 15.75 17.36
N GLU A 374 10.53 15.65 18.59
CA GLU A 374 9.08 15.75 18.82
C GLU A 374 8.52 17.17 18.91
N LEU A 375 9.37 18.19 19.06
CA LEU A 375 8.97 19.57 19.36
C LEU A 375 8.63 20.39 18.10
N GLU A 376 9.10 19.96 16.94
CA GLU A 376 8.92 20.64 15.66
C GLU A 376 8.01 19.83 14.74
N ASN A 377 7.08 20.49 14.05
CA ASN A 377 6.26 19.87 12.99
C ASN A 377 7.03 19.82 11.66
N TYR A 378 8.30 19.39 11.72
CA TYR A 378 9.17 19.19 10.57
C TYR A 378 9.34 17.69 10.31
N PHE A 379 9.13 17.29 9.06
CA PHE A 379 9.13 15.90 8.61
C PHE A 379 10.02 15.72 7.37
N TYR A 380 10.60 14.53 7.22
CA TYR A 380 11.43 14.18 6.08
C TYR A 380 11.24 12.73 5.65
N GLN A 381 10.96 12.50 4.37
CA GLN A 381 10.87 11.19 3.73
C GLN A 381 12.08 11.02 2.79
N PRO A 382 13.18 10.41 3.27
CA PRO A 382 14.43 10.29 2.52
C PRO A 382 14.44 9.14 1.50
N ILE A 383 13.38 8.32 1.45
CA ILE A 383 13.19 7.25 0.47
C ILE A 383 12.19 7.74 -0.58
N THR A 384 12.40 7.41 -1.86
CA THR A 384 11.54 7.90 -2.94
C THR A 384 10.17 7.23 -2.94
N VAL A 385 9.10 8.04 -2.87
CA VAL A 385 7.70 7.62 -2.82
C VAL A 385 6.88 8.30 -3.92
N PRO A 386 5.86 7.65 -4.50
CA PRO A 386 4.91 8.29 -5.40
C PRO A 386 3.99 9.29 -4.67
N SER A 387 3.37 10.19 -5.44
CA SER A 387 2.44 11.23 -4.93
C SER A 387 1.33 10.68 -4.03
N TYR A 388 0.78 9.51 -4.38
CA TYR A 388 -0.36 8.92 -3.68
C TYR A 388 -0.06 8.44 -2.26
N LEU A 389 1.23 8.34 -1.88
CA LEU A 389 1.72 7.98 -0.54
C LEU A 389 2.10 9.18 0.33
N ILE A 390 1.98 10.42 -0.18
CA ILE A 390 2.11 11.62 0.66
C ILE A 390 0.85 11.73 1.51
N ALA A 391 0.99 11.71 2.84
CA ALA A 391 -0.15 11.77 3.75
C ALA A 391 0.12 12.68 4.95
N ILE A 392 -0.96 13.25 5.50
CA ILE A 392 -1.00 14.14 6.65
C ILE A 392 -2.18 13.77 7.56
N VAL A 393 -1.95 13.89 8.88
CA VAL A 393 -2.97 13.84 9.93
C VAL A 393 -2.73 15.00 10.88
N VAL A 394 -3.80 15.70 11.29
CA VAL A 394 -3.73 16.75 12.32
C VAL A 394 -4.92 16.59 13.27
N GLY A 395 -4.66 16.42 14.57
CA GLY A 395 -5.72 16.25 15.56
C GLY A 395 -5.21 16.06 16.98
N ASN A 396 -6.13 15.89 17.92
CA ASN A 396 -5.79 15.49 19.29
C ASN A 396 -5.31 14.03 19.30
N LEU A 397 -4.00 13.79 19.20
CA LEU A 397 -3.43 12.44 19.10
C LEU A 397 -2.42 12.15 20.20
N ALA A 398 -2.58 10.99 20.85
CA ALA A 398 -1.64 10.39 21.77
C ALA A 398 -0.89 9.22 21.10
N ASN A 399 0.36 8.99 21.52
CA ASN A 399 1.19 7.85 21.12
C ASN A 399 1.16 6.75 22.20
N TYR A 400 1.16 5.49 21.78
CA TYR A 400 1.59 4.35 22.61
C TYR A 400 2.61 3.50 21.85
N LYS A 401 3.79 3.29 22.45
CA LYS A 401 4.89 2.55 21.84
C LYS A 401 4.66 1.03 21.92
N LEU A 402 4.71 0.33 20.77
CA LEU A 402 4.46 -1.11 20.63
C LEU A 402 5.75 -1.94 20.65
N SER A 403 6.80 -1.46 19.97
CA SER A 403 8.14 -2.06 19.93
C SER A 403 9.21 -0.97 19.89
N GLU A 404 10.49 -1.29 19.72
CA GLU A 404 11.53 -0.27 19.55
C GLU A 404 11.30 0.66 18.35
N ARG A 405 10.68 0.13 17.27
CA ARG A 405 10.48 0.78 15.96
C ARG A 405 9.02 0.90 15.49
N CYS A 406 8.05 0.48 16.31
CA CYS A 406 6.62 0.56 16.01
C CYS A 406 5.87 1.25 17.16
N SER A 407 4.98 2.17 16.83
CA SER A 407 4.06 2.86 17.74
C SER A 407 2.63 2.83 17.18
N VAL A 408 1.64 3.09 18.03
CA VAL A 408 0.28 3.42 17.59
C VAL A 408 -0.10 4.82 18.05
N TRP A 409 -0.74 5.57 17.16
CA TRP A 409 -1.31 6.88 17.39
C TRP A 409 -2.84 6.79 17.27
N SER A 410 -3.56 7.46 18.16
CA SER A 410 -5.01 7.68 18.02
C SER A 410 -5.46 8.79 18.96
N GLU A 411 -6.76 9.10 18.95
CA GLU A 411 -7.35 9.95 19.98
C GLU A 411 -7.12 9.34 21.39
N PRO A 412 -6.88 10.14 22.44
CA PRO A 412 -6.55 9.66 23.79
C PRO A 412 -7.52 8.62 24.37
N GLU A 413 -8.79 8.69 23.96
CA GLU A 413 -9.88 7.78 24.31
C GLU A 413 -9.67 6.36 23.77
N LEU A 414 -9.00 6.21 22.62
CA LEU A 414 -8.87 4.95 21.87
C LEU A 414 -7.45 4.36 21.89
N VAL A 415 -6.42 5.17 22.14
CA VAL A 415 -5.01 4.77 21.98
C VAL A 415 -4.61 3.50 22.75
N LYS A 416 -5.24 3.22 23.91
CA LYS A 416 -4.97 2.01 24.70
C LYS A 416 -5.60 0.75 24.12
N ASP A 417 -6.81 0.86 23.59
CA ASP A 417 -7.50 -0.25 22.93
C ASP A 417 -6.79 -0.58 21.61
N ALA A 418 -6.40 0.45 20.85
CA ALA A 418 -5.57 0.29 19.65
C ALA A 418 -4.20 -0.34 19.95
N ALA A 419 -3.57 0.01 21.09
CA ALA A 419 -2.31 -0.60 21.53
C ALA A 419 -2.47 -2.08 21.94
N TYR A 420 -3.61 -2.47 22.50
CA TYR A 420 -3.93 -3.86 22.73
C TYR A 420 -4.13 -4.62 21.41
N GLU A 421 -4.97 -4.07 20.53
CA GLU A 421 -5.36 -4.70 19.24
C GLU A 421 -4.14 -4.93 18.33
N PHE A 422 -3.23 -3.96 18.23
CA PHE A 422 -2.07 -4.00 17.34
C PHE A 422 -0.74 -4.39 18.02
N SER A 423 -0.80 -4.94 19.23
CA SER A 423 0.40 -5.37 19.99
C SER A 423 1.28 -6.43 19.28
N GLU A 424 0.82 -7.05 18.19
CA GLU A 424 1.57 -8.04 17.39
C GLU A 424 2.25 -7.47 16.13
N THR A 425 2.16 -6.16 15.90
CA THR A 425 2.74 -5.45 14.73
C THR A 425 4.22 -5.79 14.48
N GLU A 426 5.05 -5.83 15.53
CA GLU A 426 6.48 -6.18 15.40
C GLU A 426 6.70 -7.65 15.01
N THR A 427 5.79 -8.55 15.39
CA THR A 427 5.81 -9.98 14.99
C THR A 427 5.43 -10.11 13.51
N PHE A 428 4.40 -9.38 13.06
CA PHE A 428 4.02 -9.31 11.65
C PHE A 428 5.17 -8.73 10.81
N LEU A 429 5.79 -7.64 11.27
CA LEU A 429 6.89 -6.96 10.58
C LEU A 429 8.13 -7.86 10.42
N LYS A 430 8.56 -8.55 11.49
CA LYS A 430 9.64 -9.55 11.42
C LYS A 430 9.30 -10.74 10.52
N THR A 431 8.03 -11.14 10.47
CA THR A 431 7.57 -12.22 9.58
C THR A 431 7.64 -11.77 8.13
N ALA A 432 7.19 -10.55 7.82
CA ALA A 432 7.32 -9.94 6.50
C ALA A 432 8.80 -9.79 6.08
N GLU A 433 9.68 -9.32 6.98
CA GLU A 433 11.13 -9.25 6.72
C GLU A 433 11.73 -10.62 6.36
N SER A 434 11.24 -11.70 6.98
CA SER A 434 11.68 -13.07 6.67
C SER A 434 11.25 -13.55 5.28
N ILE A 435 10.16 -13.01 4.72
CA ILE A 435 9.58 -13.36 3.41
C ILE A 435 10.12 -12.44 2.30
N CYS A 436 10.23 -11.14 2.56
CA CYS A 436 10.51 -10.10 1.56
C CYS A 436 11.94 -9.55 1.59
N GLY A 437 12.65 -9.67 2.71
CA GLY A 437 13.95 -9.02 2.94
C GLY A 437 13.83 -7.80 3.89
N THR A 438 14.93 -7.11 4.14
CA THR A 438 15.03 -6.05 5.16
C THR A 438 13.99 -4.93 5.00
N TYR A 439 13.42 -4.45 6.11
CA TYR A 439 12.55 -3.28 6.14
C TYR A 439 13.37 -1.98 6.06
N VAL A 440 13.11 -1.15 5.05
CA VAL A 440 13.96 0.04 4.76
C VAL A 440 13.48 1.34 5.42
N TRP A 441 12.19 1.45 5.76
CA TRP A 441 11.55 2.71 6.18
C TRP A 441 11.81 3.11 7.64
N LYS A 442 12.68 2.36 8.34
CA LYS A 442 13.17 2.55 9.73
C LYS A 442 12.13 2.37 10.83
N VAL A 443 10.99 3.06 10.75
CA VAL A 443 9.87 2.96 11.70
C VAL A 443 8.61 2.49 10.97
N TYR A 444 7.75 1.78 11.69
CA TYR A 444 6.42 1.39 11.23
C TYR A 444 5.41 1.78 12.31
N ASP A 445 4.97 3.04 12.28
CA ASP A 445 3.90 3.52 13.14
C ASP A 445 2.53 3.30 12.47
N ILE A 446 1.50 3.16 13.29
CA ILE A 446 0.10 3.04 12.89
C ILE A 446 -0.64 4.26 13.42
N VAL A 447 -1.53 4.87 12.65
CA VAL A 447 -2.52 5.85 13.15
C VAL A 447 -3.94 5.33 12.93
N MET A 448 -4.65 5.11 14.04
CA MET A 448 -6.07 4.79 14.01
C MET A 448 -6.88 6.07 13.86
N LEU A 449 -7.46 6.22 12.67
CA LEU A 449 -8.26 7.39 12.28
C LEU A 449 -9.66 7.40 12.92
N PRO A 450 -10.37 8.53 12.88
CA PRO A 450 -11.76 8.62 13.31
C PRO A 450 -12.68 7.70 12.48
N PRO A 451 -13.89 7.37 12.98
CA PRO A 451 -14.74 6.35 12.36
C PRO A 451 -15.22 6.66 10.94
N SER A 452 -15.08 7.89 10.43
CA SER A 452 -15.44 8.26 9.06
C SER A 452 -14.52 7.68 7.98
N PHE A 453 -13.32 7.19 8.36
CA PHE A 453 -12.36 6.63 7.41
C PHE A 453 -12.95 5.38 6.69
N PRO A 454 -13.06 5.38 5.35
CA PRO A 454 -13.93 4.44 4.65
C PRO A 454 -13.27 3.13 4.20
N PHE A 455 -11.94 3.01 4.35
CA PHE A 455 -11.13 1.88 3.88
C PHE A 455 -10.76 0.89 5.01
N GLY A 456 -9.86 -0.05 4.73
CA GLY A 456 -9.28 -0.95 5.75
C GLY A 456 -8.13 -0.26 6.47
N GLY A 457 -6.98 -0.22 5.82
CA GLY A 457 -5.96 0.78 6.08
C GLY A 457 -5.66 1.62 4.84
N MET A 458 -4.47 2.23 4.86
CA MET A 458 -3.78 2.84 3.73
C MET A 458 -2.28 2.76 4.04
N GLU A 459 -1.48 2.31 3.07
CA GLU A 459 -0.11 1.82 3.24
C GLU A 459 0.96 2.91 3.43
N ASN A 460 0.54 4.13 3.78
CA ASN A 460 1.33 5.33 3.99
C ASN A 460 2.69 5.05 4.68
N PRO A 461 3.85 5.26 4.01
CA PRO A 461 5.17 4.92 4.52
C PRO A 461 5.47 5.56 5.88
N CYS A 462 6.15 4.82 6.75
CA CYS A 462 6.42 5.16 8.16
C CYS A 462 5.17 5.31 9.07
N LEU A 463 3.97 5.54 8.53
CA LEU A 463 2.75 5.86 9.28
C LEU A 463 1.50 5.30 8.58
N THR A 464 1.26 3.99 8.72
CA THR A 464 0.08 3.32 8.16
C THR A 464 -1.21 3.87 8.79
N PHE A 465 -2.23 4.17 7.97
CA PHE A 465 -3.55 4.57 8.50
C PHE A 465 -4.43 3.33 8.68
N VAL A 466 -5.28 3.29 9.71
CA VAL A 466 -6.26 2.20 9.92
C VAL A 466 -7.62 2.69 10.40
N THR A 467 -8.66 1.96 10.01
CA THR A 467 -10.03 2.12 10.50
C THR A 467 -10.18 1.70 11.98
N PRO A 468 -11.00 2.38 12.80
CA PRO A 468 -11.31 1.92 14.15
C PRO A 468 -12.23 0.69 14.16
N THR A 469 -12.78 0.28 13.00
CA THR A 469 -13.51 -1.00 12.87
C THR A 469 -12.62 -2.24 13.02
N LEU A 470 -11.30 -2.07 13.19
CA LEU A 470 -10.39 -3.15 13.60
C LEU A 470 -10.41 -3.43 15.12
N LEU A 471 -10.98 -2.54 15.95
CA LEU A 471 -11.09 -2.72 17.41
C LEU A 471 -12.12 -3.79 17.79
N ALA A 472 -11.78 -5.06 17.53
CA ALA A 472 -12.61 -6.19 17.93
C ALA A 472 -12.50 -6.47 19.45
N GLY A 473 -11.42 -6.07 20.10
CA GLY A 473 -11.10 -6.35 21.50
C GLY A 473 -10.51 -7.75 21.72
N ASP A 474 -10.09 -8.42 20.65
CA ASP A 474 -9.52 -9.77 20.65
C ASP A 474 -8.43 -9.99 19.57
N LYS A 475 -8.01 -8.92 18.89
CA LYS A 475 -7.05 -8.87 17.77
C LYS A 475 -7.48 -9.60 16.50
N SER A 476 -8.73 -10.07 16.42
CA SER A 476 -9.21 -10.89 15.31
C SER A 476 -9.21 -10.20 13.93
N LEU A 477 -9.08 -8.87 13.90
CA LEU A 477 -8.99 -8.05 12.67
C LEU A 477 -7.61 -7.42 12.46
N ALA A 478 -6.62 -7.75 13.30
CA ALA A 478 -5.26 -7.23 13.18
C ALA A 478 -4.51 -7.74 11.94
N SER A 479 -5.03 -8.73 11.20
CA SER A 479 -4.46 -9.18 9.92
C SER A 479 -4.40 -8.06 8.87
N VAL A 480 -5.28 -7.05 8.95
CA VAL A 480 -5.18 -5.86 8.10
C VAL A 480 -3.82 -5.17 8.31
N VAL A 481 -3.27 -5.12 9.52
CA VAL A 481 -1.92 -4.58 9.75
C VAL A 481 -0.85 -5.42 9.01
N ALA A 482 -1.02 -6.73 8.86
CA ALA A 482 -0.11 -7.55 8.06
C ALA A 482 -0.23 -7.26 6.54
N HIS A 483 -1.39 -6.82 6.06
CA HIS A 483 -1.59 -6.31 4.71
C HIS A 483 -0.81 -5.00 4.50
N GLU A 484 -1.04 -4.00 5.34
CA GLU A 484 -0.36 -2.69 5.26
C GLU A 484 1.17 -2.81 5.46
N ILE A 485 1.64 -3.74 6.31
CA ILE A 485 3.06 -4.10 6.42
C ILE A 485 3.60 -4.64 5.10
N SER A 486 2.86 -5.52 4.42
CA SER A 486 3.32 -6.16 3.18
C SER A 486 3.56 -5.14 2.05
N HIS A 487 2.68 -4.14 1.93
CA HIS A 487 2.85 -3.02 0.99
C HIS A 487 4.18 -2.25 1.15
N SER A 488 4.81 -2.30 2.34
CA SER A 488 6.14 -1.72 2.55
C SER A 488 7.22 -2.29 1.62
N TRP A 489 6.94 -3.44 0.99
CA TRP A 489 7.67 -3.96 -0.17
C TRP A 489 6.83 -3.90 -1.46
N THR A 490 5.55 -4.28 -1.41
CA THR A 490 4.66 -4.49 -2.57
C THR A 490 3.69 -3.31 -2.77
N GLY A 491 4.21 -2.22 -3.32
CA GLY A 491 3.52 -0.94 -3.50
C GLY A 491 4.46 0.21 -3.18
N ASN A 492 5.01 0.25 -1.96
CA ASN A 492 5.86 1.35 -1.51
C ASN A 492 7.28 1.26 -2.08
N LEU A 493 7.89 0.07 -2.04
CA LEU A 493 9.27 -0.14 -2.50
C LEU A 493 9.30 -0.43 -4.01
N VAL A 494 8.61 -1.48 -4.44
CA VAL A 494 8.29 -1.78 -5.85
C VAL A 494 6.86 -1.29 -6.10
N THR A 495 6.67 -0.37 -7.05
CA THR A 495 5.36 0.27 -7.29
C THR A 495 4.79 -0.12 -8.66
N ASN A 496 3.48 -0.18 -8.81
CA ASN A 496 2.82 -0.17 -10.12
C ASN A 496 3.21 1.10 -10.92
N ARG A 497 3.38 0.98 -12.24
CA ARG A 497 3.73 2.12 -13.12
C ARG A 497 2.60 3.13 -13.27
N ASN A 498 1.37 2.64 -13.31
CA ASN A 498 0.12 3.39 -13.34
C ASN A 498 -1.00 2.48 -12.77
N PHE A 499 -2.24 2.97 -12.67
CA PHE A 499 -3.33 2.18 -12.09
C PHE A 499 -3.90 1.08 -13.00
N GLU A 500 -3.54 1.00 -14.28
CA GLU A 500 -3.84 -0.17 -15.14
C GLU A 500 -3.10 -1.43 -14.66
N HIS A 501 -1.95 -1.25 -13.99
CA HIS A 501 -1.12 -2.31 -13.40
C HIS A 501 -1.28 -2.45 -11.87
N PHE A 502 -2.35 -1.91 -11.27
CA PHE A 502 -2.55 -1.85 -9.81
C PHE A 502 -2.47 -3.23 -9.10
N TRP A 503 -2.79 -4.32 -9.79
CA TRP A 503 -2.64 -5.69 -9.27
C TRP A 503 -1.21 -6.06 -8.84
N LEU A 504 -0.18 -5.38 -9.36
CA LEU A 504 1.22 -5.58 -8.96
C LEU A 504 1.49 -5.12 -7.52
N ASN A 505 0.67 -4.20 -6.99
CA ASN A 505 0.63 -3.91 -5.56
C ASN A 505 -0.25 -4.98 -4.89
N GLU A 506 -1.56 -4.92 -5.13
CA GLU A 506 -2.57 -5.62 -4.33
C GLU A 506 -2.44 -7.15 -4.36
N GLY A 507 -2.22 -7.74 -5.53
CA GLY A 507 -2.08 -9.19 -5.68
C GLY A 507 -0.85 -9.73 -4.94
N PHE A 508 0.25 -8.98 -4.98
CA PHE A 508 1.47 -9.29 -4.23
C PHE A 508 1.30 -9.04 -2.72
N THR A 509 0.66 -7.95 -2.32
CA THR A 509 0.36 -7.67 -0.90
C THR A 509 -0.49 -8.77 -0.29
N MET A 510 -1.61 -9.15 -0.92
CA MET A 510 -2.46 -10.28 -0.49
C MET A 510 -1.67 -11.60 -0.40
N PHE A 511 -0.71 -11.82 -1.30
CA PHE A 511 0.14 -13.02 -1.31
C PHE A 511 1.17 -13.04 -0.17
N VAL A 512 1.72 -11.89 0.21
CA VAL A 512 2.61 -11.76 1.37
C VAL A 512 1.82 -11.79 2.69
N GLU A 513 0.68 -11.09 2.78
CA GLU A 513 -0.23 -11.11 3.94
C GLU A 513 -0.62 -12.54 4.31
N ARG A 514 -1.11 -13.32 3.34
CA ARG A 514 -1.51 -14.71 3.56
C ARG A 514 -0.33 -15.63 3.86
N LYS A 515 0.89 -15.30 3.41
CA LYS A 515 2.12 -15.97 3.88
C LYS A 515 2.45 -15.62 5.33
N ILE A 516 2.27 -14.38 5.77
CA ILE A 516 2.44 -13.99 7.19
C ILE A 516 1.43 -14.77 8.04
N ALA A 517 0.15 -14.82 7.63
CA ALA A 517 -0.87 -15.64 8.30
C ALA A 517 -0.45 -17.12 8.37
N GLY A 518 -0.01 -17.72 7.26
CA GLY A 518 0.48 -19.10 7.20
C GLY A 518 1.70 -19.37 8.09
N ARG A 519 2.62 -18.42 8.24
CA ARG A 519 3.79 -18.54 9.14
C ARG A 519 3.41 -18.47 10.63
N LEU A 520 2.35 -17.76 10.98
CA LEU A 520 1.94 -17.51 12.37
C LEU A 520 0.86 -18.47 12.89
N LYS A 521 -0.02 -18.95 11.99
CA LYS A 521 -1.16 -19.81 12.33
C LYS A 521 -1.12 -21.21 11.70
N GLY A 522 -0.23 -21.42 10.72
CA GLY A 522 -0.11 -22.66 9.96
C GLY A 522 -0.72 -22.58 8.56
N GLU A 523 -0.24 -23.45 7.66
CA GLU A 523 -0.52 -23.39 6.23
C GLU A 523 -2.02 -23.57 5.89
N ALA A 524 -2.78 -24.31 6.71
CA ALA A 524 -4.22 -24.45 6.55
C ALA A 524 -4.97 -23.09 6.64
N GLU A 525 -4.52 -22.14 7.48
CA GLU A 525 -5.13 -20.80 7.50
C GLU A 525 -4.77 -20.02 6.23
N ARG A 526 -3.54 -20.13 5.70
CA ARG A 526 -3.17 -19.50 4.41
C ARG A 526 -4.07 -19.96 3.27
N HIS A 527 -4.38 -21.25 3.23
CA HIS A 527 -5.30 -21.83 2.24
C HIS A 527 -6.77 -21.43 2.49
N PHE A 528 -7.22 -21.37 3.74
CA PHE A 528 -8.56 -20.92 4.12
C PHE A 528 -8.81 -19.43 3.81
N ASP A 529 -7.84 -18.57 4.08
CA ASP A 529 -7.89 -17.14 3.74
C ASP A 529 -7.94 -16.96 2.21
N ALA A 530 -7.22 -17.78 1.45
CA ALA A 530 -7.25 -17.78 -0.02
C ALA A 530 -8.59 -18.28 -0.60
N LEU A 531 -9.19 -19.32 -0.01
CA LEU A 531 -10.53 -19.80 -0.37
C LEU A 531 -11.60 -18.74 -0.07
N SER A 532 -11.48 -18.05 1.06
CA SER A 532 -12.34 -16.92 1.43
C SER A 532 -12.19 -15.76 0.43
N GLY A 533 -10.97 -15.48 -0.03
CA GLY A 533 -10.69 -14.51 -1.08
C GLY A 533 -11.33 -14.83 -2.43
N LEU A 534 -11.24 -16.08 -2.88
CA LEU A 534 -11.92 -16.55 -4.10
C LEU A 534 -13.45 -16.43 -4.03
N LYS A 535 -14.02 -16.56 -2.82
CA LYS A 535 -15.45 -16.38 -2.56
C LYS A 535 -15.87 -14.91 -2.64
N ASP A 536 -15.11 -14.01 -2.01
CA ASP A 536 -15.34 -12.56 -2.10
C ASP A 536 -15.12 -12.07 -3.55
N LEU A 537 -14.14 -12.60 -4.29
CA LEU A 537 -13.95 -12.33 -5.74
C LEU A 537 -15.18 -12.76 -6.55
N LYS A 538 -15.68 -13.99 -6.37
CA LYS A 538 -16.87 -14.48 -7.08
C LYS A 538 -18.10 -13.60 -6.80
N GLN A 539 -18.24 -13.10 -5.57
CA GLN A 539 -19.31 -12.16 -5.22
C GLN A 539 -19.07 -10.75 -5.81
N ALA A 540 -17.83 -10.27 -5.91
CA ALA A 540 -17.53 -9.02 -6.61
C ALA A 540 -17.87 -9.11 -8.12
N LEU A 541 -17.48 -10.21 -8.78
CA LEU A 541 -17.79 -10.47 -10.19
C LEU A 541 -19.31 -10.56 -10.44
N LYS A 542 -20.07 -11.22 -9.54
CA LYS A 542 -21.54 -11.26 -9.58
C LYS A 542 -22.18 -9.86 -9.47
N ASN A 543 -21.53 -8.93 -8.78
CA ASN A 543 -22.03 -7.56 -8.62
C ASN A 543 -21.61 -6.62 -9.78
N LEU A 544 -20.43 -6.83 -10.37
CA LEU A 544 -19.89 -6.03 -11.48
C LEU A 544 -20.33 -6.53 -12.86
N GLY A 545 -20.71 -7.80 -12.98
CA GLY A 545 -20.90 -8.54 -14.22
C GLY A 545 -19.61 -9.24 -14.67
N GLU A 546 -19.66 -10.55 -14.93
CA GLU A 546 -18.47 -11.36 -15.28
C GLU A 546 -17.84 -10.98 -16.64
N SER A 547 -18.56 -10.27 -17.50
CA SER A 547 -18.07 -9.72 -18.77
C SER A 547 -17.59 -8.26 -18.68
N ASN A 548 -17.63 -7.63 -17.51
CA ASN A 548 -17.24 -6.24 -17.32
C ASN A 548 -15.70 -6.08 -17.49
N PRO A 549 -15.20 -5.16 -18.33
CA PRO A 549 -13.76 -4.94 -18.54
C PRO A 549 -12.96 -4.69 -17.25
N LEU A 550 -13.58 -4.16 -16.20
CA LEU A 550 -12.95 -3.90 -14.89
C LEU A 550 -12.73 -5.17 -14.05
N THR A 551 -13.02 -6.35 -14.61
CA THR A 551 -12.74 -7.67 -14.00
C THR A 551 -11.53 -8.38 -14.62
N LYS A 552 -10.83 -7.72 -15.55
CA LYS A 552 -9.49 -8.13 -16.00
C LYS A 552 -8.47 -7.92 -14.88
N LEU A 553 -7.27 -8.49 -15.05
CA LEU A 553 -6.16 -8.26 -14.12
C LEU A 553 -5.32 -7.03 -14.55
N ILE A 554 -5.24 -6.77 -15.86
CA ILE A 554 -4.87 -5.46 -16.43
C ILE A 554 -6.14 -4.81 -17.00
N VAL A 555 -6.48 -3.62 -16.51
CA VAL A 555 -7.65 -2.84 -16.95
C VAL A 555 -7.25 -1.74 -17.94
N ASP A 556 -8.22 -1.14 -18.65
CA ASP A 556 -8.00 0.07 -19.46
C ASP A 556 -8.67 1.26 -18.75
N LEU A 557 -7.90 2.31 -18.48
CA LEU A 557 -8.35 3.47 -17.69
C LEU A 557 -8.38 4.79 -18.48
N LYS A 558 -8.22 4.78 -19.82
CA LYS A 558 -8.13 5.98 -20.66
C LYS A 558 -9.28 6.99 -20.50
N HIS A 559 -10.47 6.50 -20.14
CA HIS A 559 -11.66 7.31 -19.90
C HIS A 559 -12.39 6.88 -18.61
N THR A 560 -11.70 6.22 -17.67
CA THR A 560 -12.26 5.64 -16.45
C THR A 560 -11.53 6.21 -15.24
N HIS A 561 -12.25 6.76 -14.25
CA HIS A 561 -11.60 7.19 -13.02
C HIS A 561 -11.12 5.95 -12.23
N PRO A 562 -9.90 5.92 -11.66
CA PRO A 562 -9.39 4.71 -11.01
C PRO A 562 -10.28 4.16 -9.88
N ASP A 563 -11.00 5.02 -9.14
CA ASP A 563 -11.98 4.60 -8.11
C ASP A 563 -13.08 3.68 -8.66
N ASP A 564 -13.50 3.84 -9.92
CA ASP A 564 -14.52 2.99 -10.53
C ASP A 564 -13.98 1.57 -10.85
N ALA A 565 -12.66 1.43 -11.01
CA ALA A 565 -11.97 0.15 -11.21
C ALA A 565 -11.58 -0.52 -9.87
N PHE A 566 -11.43 0.26 -8.81
CA PHE A 566 -11.06 -0.23 -7.47
C PHE A 566 -12.11 -1.20 -6.93
N SER A 567 -11.71 -2.46 -6.83
CA SER A 567 -12.60 -3.59 -6.55
C SER A 567 -11.78 -4.77 -6.03
N THR A 568 -12.44 -5.86 -5.62
CA THR A 568 -11.78 -7.11 -5.20
C THR A 568 -10.95 -7.79 -6.31
N CYS A 569 -11.10 -7.37 -7.57
CA CYS A 569 -10.45 -8.00 -8.72
C CYS A 569 -8.90 -7.98 -8.66
N PRO A 570 -8.20 -6.83 -8.60
CA PRO A 570 -6.74 -6.79 -8.52
C PRO A 570 -6.16 -7.58 -7.32
N TYR A 571 -6.79 -7.46 -6.14
CA TYR A 571 -6.44 -8.21 -4.93
C TYR A 571 -6.47 -9.72 -5.17
N GLU A 572 -7.64 -10.27 -5.49
CA GLU A 572 -7.87 -11.72 -5.41
C GLU A 572 -7.51 -12.47 -6.68
N LYS A 573 -7.69 -11.85 -7.86
CA LYS A 573 -7.25 -12.42 -9.14
C LYS A 573 -5.72 -12.35 -9.25
N GLY A 574 -5.10 -11.28 -8.73
CA GLY A 574 -3.64 -11.15 -8.60
C GLY A 574 -3.06 -12.15 -7.61
N HIS A 575 -3.63 -12.24 -6.40
CA HIS A 575 -3.27 -13.28 -5.42
C HIS A 575 -3.35 -14.69 -6.00
N THR A 576 -4.49 -15.02 -6.62
CA THR A 576 -4.71 -16.37 -7.18
C THR A 576 -3.74 -16.68 -8.33
N PHE A 577 -3.34 -15.67 -9.11
CA PHE A 577 -2.30 -15.84 -10.12
C PHE A 577 -0.94 -16.15 -9.49
N LEU A 578 -0.51 -15.40 -8.47
CA LEU A 578 0.75 -15.68 -7.76
C LEU A 578 0.74 -17.03 -7.03
N PHE A 579 -0.41 -17.43 -6.48
CA PHE A 579 -0.60 -18.73 -5.84
C PHE A 579 -0.57 -19.89 -6.85
N TYR A 580 -1.14 -19.69 -8.04
CA TYR A 580 -0.98 -20.62 -9.18
C TYR A 580 0.50 -20.74 -9.60
N LEU A 581 1.20 -19.62 -9.76
CA LEU A 581 2.62 -19.60 -10.16
C LEU A 581 3.51 -20.26 -9.11
N GLU A 582 3.25 -20.06 -7.81
CA GLU A 582 3.94 -20.78 -6.74
C GLU A 582 3.75 -22.30 -6.85
N GLN A 583 2.51 -22.79 -7.02
CA GLN A 583 2.25 -24.22 -7.17
C GLN A 583 2.88 -24.80 -8.45
N LEU A 584 2.83 -24.06 -9.55
CA LEU A 584 3.37 -24.49 -10.86
C LEU A 584 4.90 -24.58 -10.87
N LEU A 585 5.59 -23.65 -10.22
CA LEU A 585 7.04 -23.48 -10.34
C LEU A 585 7.84 -24.18 -9.24
N GLY A 586 7.20 -24.96 -8.38
CA GLY A 586 7.85 -25.86 -7.41
C GLY A 586 7.63 -25.53 -5.93
N GLY A 587 6.63 -24.71 -5.61
CA GLY A 587 6.24 -24.38 -4.23
C GLY A 587 7.02 -23.21 -3.62
N PRO A 588 6.71 -22.85 -2.36
CA PRO A 588 7.29 -21.68 -1.69
C PRO A 588 8.82 -21.74 -1.55
N GLN A 589 9.41 -22.94 -1.53
CA GLN A 589 10.86 -23.14 -1.49
C GLN A 589 11.58 -22.56 -2.72
N GLU A 590 10.93 -22.61 -3.88
CA GLU A 590 11.46 -22.07 -5.15
C GLU A 590 10.97 -20.62 -5.38
N PHE A 591 9.73 -20.32 -4.98
CA PHE A 591 9.07 -19.05 -5.27
C PHE A 591 9.48 -17.90 -4.32
N GLU A 592 9.74 -18.16 -3.04
CA GLU A 592 10.18 -17.11 -2.11
C GLU A 592 11.60 -16.58 -2.39
N PRO A 593 12.59 -17.42 -2.79
CA PRO A 593 13.88 -16.91 -3.29
C PRO A 593 13.77 -16.08 -4.57
N TRP A 594 12.81 -16.36 -5.44
CA TRP A 594 12.50 -15.50 -6.60
C TRP A 594 11.86 -14.18 -6.15
N LEU A 595 10.87 -14.21 -5.25
CA LEU A 595 10.17 -13.02 -4.73
C LEU A 595 11.16 -12.03 -4.12
N LYS A 596 12.12 -12.50 -3.31
CA LYS A 596 13.19 -11.66 -2.74
C LYS A 596 14.04 -11.00 -3.82
N LYS A 597 14.41 -11.72 -4.88
CA LYS A 597 15.18 -11.17 -6.01
C LYS A 597 14.37 -10.16 -6.82
N TYR A 598 13.08 -10.41 -7.06
CA TYR A 598 12.14 -9.48 -7.69
C TYR A 598 12.02 -8.17 -6.91
N LEU A 599 11.84 -8.25 -5.58
CA LEU A 599 11.76 -7.07 -4.71
C LEU A 599 13.09 -6.30 -4.62
N GLN A 600 14.23 -6.99 -4.72
CA GLN A 600 15.56 -6.38 -4.76
C GLN A 600 15.86 -5.70 -6.10
N GLU A 601 15.57 -6.34 -7.22
CA GLU A 601 15.81 -5.80 -8.57
C GLU A 601 14.93 -4.56 -8.82
N PHE A 602 13.66 -4.60 -8.44
CA PHE A 602 12.73 -3.49 -8.68
C PHE A 602 12.64 -2.48 -7.53
N ALA A 603 13.51 -2.57 -6.53
CA ALA A 603 13.53 -1.64 -5.39
C ALA A 603 13.66 -0.17 -5.84
N LEU A 604 12.77 0.68 -5.32
CA LEU A 604 12.65 2.11 -5.63
C LEU A 604 12.26 2.42 -7.10
N LYS A 605 11.81 1.43 -7.87
CA LYS A 605 11.31 1.59 -9.24
C LYS A 605 9.77 1.48 -9.29
N SER A 606 9.18 2.00 -10.35
CA SER A 606 7.77 1.77 -10.71
C SER A 606 7.72 0.95 -12.01
N ILE A 607 6.89 -0.10 -12.06
CA ILE A 607 6.95 -1.15 -13.09
C ILE A 607 5.58 -1.55 -13.65
N ASP A 608 5.60 -2.04 -14.88
CA ASP A 608 4.45 -2.60 -15.59
C ASP A 608 4.41 -4.13 -15.53
N THR A 609 3.30 -4.73 -15.97
CA THR A 609 3.12 -6.19 -15.95
C THR A 609 4.18 -6.92 -16.79
N ASP A 610 4.60 -6.36 -17.92
CA ASP A 610 5.62 -7.00 -18.77
C ASP A 610 7.00 -7.00 -18.08
N SER A 611 7.35 -5.97 -17.29
CA SER A 611 8.56 -5.99 -16.45
C SER A 611 8.56 -7.15 -15.43
N PHE A 612 7.44 -7.37 -14.73
CA PHE A 612 7.27 -8.53 -13.83
C PHE A 612 7.38 -9.86 -14.59
N LYS A 613 6.66 -9.98 -15.71
CA LYS A 613 6.62 -11.18 -16.56
C LYS A 613 8.00 -11.53 -17.11
N THR A 614 8.74 -10.56 -17.64
CA THR A 614 10.11 -10.77 -18.13
C THR A 614 11.04 -11.25 -17.01
N HIS A 615 10.93 -10.69 -15.80
CA HIS A 615 11.73 -11.16 -14.66
C HIS A 615 11.37 -12.60 -14.22
N LEU A 616 10.08 -12.95 -14.18
CA LEU A 616 9.64 -14.33 -13.88
C LEU A 616 10.13 -15.32 -14.95
N LEU A 617 9.88 -15.01 -16.23
CA LEU A 617 10.28 -15.84 -17.38
C LEU A 617 11.80 -16.05 -17.42
N SER A 618 12.59 -15.00 -17.17
CA SER A 618 14.06 -15.10 -17.15
C SER A 618 14.56 -15.99 -16.00
N HIS A 619 14.00 -15.83 -14.80
CA HIS A 619 14.41 -16.60 -13.63
C HIS A 619 14.11 -18.10 -13.76
N PHE A 620 12.89 -18.41 -14.22
CA PHE A 620 12.37 -19.78 -14.30
C PHE A 620 12.48 -20.40 -15.70
N ALA A 621 13.30 -19.82 -16.59
CA ALA A 621 13.60 -20.34 -17.94
C ALA A 621 14.12 -21.80 -17.96
N HIS A 622 14.58 -22.30 -16.80
CA HIS A 622 15.06 -23.68 -16.60
C HIS A 622 13.94 -24.68 -16.22
N LYS A 623 12.69 -24.24 -16.04
CA LYS A 623 11.52 -25.08 -15.74
C LYS A 623 10.59 -25.09 -16.94
N GLU A 624 10.34 -26.27 -17.52
CA GLU A 624 9.47 -26.42 -18.69
C GLU A 624 8.04 -25.91 -18.43
N GLN A 625 7.56 -26.02 -17.20
CA GLN A 625 6.24 -25.56 -16.74
C GLN A 625 6.01 -24.06 -17.00
N ILE A 626 7.05 -23.24 -17.13
CA ILE A 626 6.93 -21.81 -17.44
C ILE A 626 6.23 -21.56 -18.80
N LYS A 627 6.21 -22.58 -19.68
CA LYS A 627 5.57 -22.56 -21.01
C LYS A 627 4.07 -22.89 -20.96
N GLU A 628 3.57 -23.37 -19.81
CA GLU A 628 2.15 -23.71 -19.61
C GLU A 628 1.28 -22.49 -19.26
N ILE A 629 1.90 -21.34 -18.98
CA ILE A 629 1.21 -20.11 -18.55
C ILE A 629 0.58 -19.42 -19.77
N ASP A 630 -0.75 -19.48 -19.88
CA ASP A 630 -1.50 -18.62 -20.80
C ASP A 630 -1.59 -17.20 -20.22
N TRP A 631 -0.62 -16.37 -20.60
CA TRP A 631 -0.50 -14.99 -20.14
C TRP A 631 -1.66 -14.09 -20.54
N ASP A 632 -2.28 -14.29 -21.71
CA ASP A 632 -3.38 -13.43 -22.16
C ASP A 632 -4.68 -13.77 -21.42
N LEU A 633 -4.92 -15.08 -21.22
CA LEU A 633 -6.06 -15.58 -20.47
C LEU A 633 -6.01 -15.18 -18.98
N TRP A 634 -4.83 -15.14 -18.37
CA TRP A 634 -4.66 -14.65 -16.99
C TRP A 634 -4.79 -13.12 -16.87
N LEU A 635 -4.15 -12.36 -17.76
CA LEU A 635 -4.02 -10.91 -17.62
C LEU A 635 -5.22 -10.13 -18.18
N ASN A 636 -5.68 -10.51 -19.37
CA ASN A 636 -6.53 -9.67 -20.22
C ASN A 636 -7.98 -10.15 -20.37
N SER A 637 -8.32 -11.33 -19.83
CA SER A 637 -9.69 -11.88 -19.83
C SER A 637 -10.50 -11.47 -18.60
N THR A 638 -11.80 -11.23 -18.80
CA THR A 638 -12.77 -10.86 -17.75
C THR A 638 -13.18 -12.07 -16.89
N GLY A 639 -13.87 -11.84 -15.77
CA GLY A 639 -14.44 -12.91 -14.95
C GLY A 639 -13.43 -13.61 -14.04
N MET A 640 -13.75 -14.85 -13.63
CA MET A 640 -12.94 -15.66 -12.71
C MET A 640 -11.53 -15.97 -13.26
N PRO A 641 -10.54 -16.29 -12.40
CA PRO A 641 -9.27 -16.84 -12.83
C PRO A 641 -9.46 -18.12 -13.68
N PRO A 642 -8.68 -18.33 -14.76
CA PRO A 642 -8.89 -19.44 -15.68
C PRO A 642 -8.51 -20.81 -15.09
N ILE A 643 -7.59 -20.81 -14.12
CA ILE A 643 -7.21 -21.98 -13.34
C ILE A 643 -7.38 -21.60 -11.87
N ILE A 644 -8.14 -22.41 -11.14
CA ILE A 644 -8.23 -22.32 -9.68
C ILE A 644 -7.17 -23.27 -9.11
N PRO A 645 -6.21 -22.78 -8.30
CA PRO A 645 -5.21 -23.62 -7.63
C PRO A 645 -5.83 -24.68 -6.71
N LYS A 646 -5.00 -25.64 -6.27
CA LYS A 646 -5.43 -26.64 -5.28
C LYS A 646 -5.33 -26.04 -3.88
N TYR A 647 -6.43 -26.08 -3.12
CA TYR A 647 -6.46 -25.58 -1.75
C TYR A 647 -6.79 -26.69 -0.74
N ASP A 648 -6.21 -26.60 0.47
CA ASP A 648 -6.69 -27.32 1.64
C ASP A 648 -8.04 -26.70 2.07
N THR A 649 -9.09 -27.52 2.13
CA THR A 649 -10.45 -27.09 2.47
C THR A 649 -10.81 -27.34 3.94
N SER A 650 -9.96 -27.98 4.73
CA SER A 650 -10.31 -28.55 6.05
C SER A 650 -10.97 -27.57 7.03
N LEU A 651 -10.49 -26.32 7.08
CA LEU A 651 -11.08 -25.27 7.93
C LEU A 651 -12.43 -24.75 7.39
N GLN A 652 -12.65 -24.80 6.07
CA GLN A 652 -13.92 -24.44 5.41
C GLN A 652 -14.95 -25.58 5.49
N ASP A 653 -14.51 -26.84 5.37
CA ASP A 653 -15.36 -28.02 5.48
C ASP A 653 -16.03 -28.10 6.87
N ALA A 654 -15.30 -27.75 7.94
CA ALA A 654 -15.87 -27.60 9.28
C ALA A 654 -16.95 -26.52 9.36
N CYS A 655 -16.79 -25.39 8.65
CA CYS A 655 -17.81 -24.34 8.57
C CYS A 655 -19.03 -24.80 7.78
N ALA A 656 -18.81 -25.57 6.71
CA ALA A 656 -19.84 -26.13 5.85
C ALA A 656 -20.68 -27.21 6.54
N ASP A 657 -20.09 -28.06 7.39
CA ASP A 657 -20.82 -28.99 8.28
C ASP A 657 -21.80 -28.22 9.16
N LEU A 658 -21.29 -27.28 9.97
CA LEU A 658 -22.11 -26.58 10.96
C LEU A 658 -23.25 -25.80 10.27
N ALA A 659 -22.95 -25.12 9.15
CA ALA A 659 -23.98 -24.45 8.35
C ALA A 659 -25.01 -25.44 7.79
N SER A 660 -24.57 -26.59 7.26
CA SER A 660 -25.48 -27.63 6.72
C SER A 660 -26.37 -28.24 7.80
N ARG A 661 -25.86 -28.44 9.02
CA ARG A 661 -26.68 -28.86 10.18
C ARG A 661 -27.73 -27.81 10.52
N TRP A 662 -27.37 -26.53 10.63
CA TRP A 662 -28.34 -25.45 10.91
C TRP A 662 -29.42 -25.31 9.81
N ILE A 663 -29.02 -25.41 8.54
CA ILE A 663 -29.96 -25.36 7.40
C ILE A 663 -30.94 -26.54 7.45
N SER A 664 -30.44 -27.76 7.67
CA SER A 664 -31.24 -29.00 7.63
C SER A 664 -32.09 -29.26 8.89
N TRP A 665 -31.77 -28.65 10.03
CA TRP A 665 -32.58 -28.73 11.25
C TRP A 665 -34.04 -28.32 11.00
N ASN A 666 -34.99 -29.11 11.47
CA ASN A 666 -36.43 -28.85 11.33
C ASN A 666 -37.10 -28.68 12.70
N GLN A 667 -37.51 -27.44 13.01
CA GLN A 667 -38.22 -27.08 14.24
C GLN A 667 -39.56 -27.82 14.45
N SER A 668 -40.19 -28.33 13.38
CA SER A 668 -41.41 -29.16 13.49
C SER A 668 -41.13 -30.59 13.96
N VAL A 669 -39.88 -31.05 13.90
CA VAL A 669 -39.45 -32.40 14.32
C VAL A 669 -38.67 -32.33 15.63
N THR A 670 -37.78 -31.34 15.75
CA THR A 670 -36.97 -31.10 16.95
C THR A 670 -37.11 -29.63 17.33
N PRO A 671 -38.08 -29.25 18.19
CA PRO A 671 -38.38 -27.84 18.48
C PRO A 671 -37.23 -27.06 19.10
N THR A 672 -36.45 -27.71 19.98
CA THR A 672 -35.23 -27.15 20.57
C THR A 672 -34.07 -27.23 19.56
N PRO A 673 -33.25 -26.18 19.36
CA PRO A 673 -32.05 -26.26 18.51
C PRO A 673 -31.07 -27.33 19.06
N PRO A 674 -30.67 -28.34 18.26
CA PRO A 674 -29.69 -29.36 18.66
C PRO A 674 -28.25 -28.83 18.52
N PHE A 675 -28.00 -27.63 19.04
CA PHE A 675 -26.76 -26.87 18.86
C PHE A 675 -26.30 -26.28 20.18
N GLU A 676 -25.00 -26.37 20.44
CA GLU A 676 -24.40 -25.82 21.65
C GLU A 676 -23.54 -24.62 21.32
N LYS A 677 -23.40 -23.67 22.25
CA LYS A 677 -22.47 -22.54 22.13
C LYS A 677 -21.04 -22.98 21.77
N GLN A 678 -20.68 -24.19 22.18
CA GLN A 678 -19.43 -24.90 21.95
C GLN A 678 -19.17 -25.26 20.48
N ASP A 679 -20.20 -25.36 19.61
CA ASP A 679 -20.02 -25.51 18.17
C ASP A 679 -19.21 -24.32 17.61
N LEU A 680 -19.75 -23.11 17.77
CA LEU A 680 -19.16 -21.89 17.22
C LEU A 680 -17.99 -21.35 18.08
N ALA A 681 -17.91 -21.69 19.36
CA ALA A 681 -16.80 -21.26 20.23
C ALA A 681 -15.45 -21.80 19.76
N LYS A 682 -15.41 -23.01 19.16
CA LYS A 682 -14.20 -23.67 18.64
C LYS A 682 -13.61 -23.00 17.39
N PHE A 683 -14.43 -22.28 16.63
CA PHE A 683 -14.04 -21.71 15.33
C PHE A 683 -13.09 -20.52 15.49
N SER A 684 -12.11 -20.38 14.59
CA SER A 684 -11.36 -19.11 14.45
C SER A 684 -12.31 -17.95 14.09
N PRO A 685 -11.90 -16.68 14.26
CA PRO A 685 -12.71 -15.55 13.78
C PRO A 685 -13.03 -15.65 12.28
N GLY A 686 -12.06 -16.10 11.46
CA GLY A 686 -12.27 -16.38 10.03
C GLY A 686 -13.32 -17.47 9.78
N GLN A 687 -13.28 -18.57 10.53
CA GLN A 687 -14.30 -19.63 10.45
C GLN A 687 -15.69 -19.15 10.89
N LYS A 688 -15.79 -18.26 11.90
CA LYS A 688 -17.06 -17.63 12.30
C LYS A 688 -17.61 -16.72 11.19
N ILE A 689 -16.73 -15.99 10.51
CA ILE A 689 -17.05 -15.15 9.35
C ILE A 689 -17.56 -16.00 8.18
N GLU A 690 -16.88 -17.11 7.86
CA GLU A 690 -17.25 -17.99 6.75
C GLU A 690 -18.53 -18.79 7.03
N PHE A 691 -18.74 -19.28 8.26
CA PHE A 691 -20.00 -19.90 8.67
C PHE A 691 -21.21 -18.98 8.41
N LEU A 692 -21.14 -17.71 8.82
CA LEU A 692 -22.21 -16.74 8.55
C LEU A 692 -22.34 -16.40 7.06
N ALA A 693 -21.23 -16.40 6.30
CA ALA A 693 -21.27 -16.22 4.85
C ALA A 693 -21.96 -17.40 4.15
N ILE A 694 -21.69 -18.65 4.54
CA ILE A 694 -22.37 -19.83 4.00
C ILE A 694 -23.88 -19.77 4.29
N LEU A 695 -24.30 -19.36 5.50
CA LEU A 695 -25.72 -19.16 5.81
C LEU A 695 -26.38 -18.08 4.93
N LEU A 696 -25.70 -16.97 4.69
CA LEU A 696 -26.17 -15.92 3.77
C LEU A 696 -26.30 -16.41 2.33
N ASP A 697 -25.31 -17.17 1.82
CA ASP A 697 -25.29 -17.72 0.45
C ASP A 697 -26.33 -18.82 0.22
N LYS A 698 -26.75 -19.50 1.30
CA LYS A 698 -27.81 -20.52 1.31
C LYS A 698 -29.19 -19.95 1.62
N GLU A 699 -29.33 -18.62 1.60
CA GLU A 699 -30.57 -17.88 1.87
C GLU A 699 -31.26 -18.28 3.19
N PHE A 700 -30.47 -18.50 4.25
CA PHE A 700 -30.98 -18.82 5.58
C PHE A 700 -31.74 -17.61 6.16
N ASN A 701 -33.05 -17.56 5.90
CA ASN A 701 -33.90 -16.39 6.16
C ASN A 701 -35.15 -16.69 7.00
N ASP A 702 -35.29 -17.91 7.52
CA ASP A 702 -36.32 -18.24 8.52
C ASP A 702 -36.02 -17.50 9.83
N ILE A 703 -36.88 -16.52 10.15
CA ILE A 703 -36.74 -15.67 11.35
C ILE A 703 -36.69 -16.49 12.64
N SER A 704 -37.40 -17.62 12.71
CA SER A 704 -37.46 -18.51 13.88
C SER A 704 -36.13 -19.26 14.08
N LYS A 705 -35.43 -19.58 12.98
CA LYS A 705 -34.09 -20.17 13.03
C LYS A 705 -33.00 -19.12 13.28
N VAL A 706 -33.15 -17.91 12.75
CA VAL A 706 -32.24 -16.79 13.04
C VAL A 706 -32.35 -16.35 14.50
N GLN A 707 -33.56 -16.35 15.07
CA GLN A 707 -33.76 -16.18 16.51
C GLN A 707 -33.04 -17.25 17.33
N ALA A 708 -33.16 -18.53 16.96
CA ALA A 708 -32.42 -19.62 17.60
C ALA A 708 -30.89 -19.46 17.50
N LEU A 709 -30.33 -18.99 16.37
CA LEU A 709 -28.90 -18.64 16.26
C LEU A 709 -28.48 -17.58 17.29
N GLN A 710 -29.29 -16.55 17.49
CA GLN A 710 -29.04 -15.51 18.51
C GLN A 710 -29.13 -16.08 19.94
N GLU A 711 -30.04 -17.01 20.20
CA GLU A 711 -30.15 -17.66 21.52
C GLU A 711 -28.95 -18.58 21.82
N THR A 712 -28.55 -19.42 20.86
CA THR A 712 -27.41 -20.35 21.03
C THR A 712 -26.06 -19.62 21.07
N TYR A 713 -25.84 -18.61 20.21
CA TYR A 713 -24.51 -18.01 19.99
C TYR A 713 -24.36 -16.55 20.46
N ASN A 714 -25.47 -15.84 20.74
CA ASN A 714 -25.46 -14.46 21.24
C ASN A 714 -24.70 -13.44 20.36
N LEU A 715 -24.88 -13.58 19.04
CA LEU A 715 -24.16 -12.84 18.00
C LEU A 715 -24.36 -11.31 18.07
N ASN A 716 -25.48 -10.83 18.60
CA ASN A 716 -25.73 -9.40 18.84
C ASN A 716 -24.67 -8.72 19.73
N ARG A 717 -23.95 -9.48 20.57
CA ARG A 717 -22.88 -8.96 21.44
C ARG A 717 -21.48 -9.03 20.84
N VAL A 718 -21.30 -9.54 19.62
CA VAL A 718 -19.98 -9.61 18.98
C VAL A 718 -19.54 -8.21 18.53
N LYS A 719 -18.32 -7.82 18.95
CA LYS A 719 -17.66 -6.56 18.57
C LYS A 719 -17.01 -6.60 17.18
N ASN A 720 -16.36 -7.72 16.83
CA ASN A 720 -15.73 -7.92 15.52
C ASN A 720 -16.69 -7.54 14.39
N CYS A 721 -16.31 -6.53 13.59
CA CYS A 721 -17.19 -5.93 12.60
C CYS A 721 -17.47 -6.85 11.39
N GLU A 722 -16.56 -7.73 11.00
CA GLU A 722 -16.81 -8.70 9.91
C GLU A 722 -17.87 -9.74 10.27
N ILE A 723 -17.90 -10.18 11.54
CA ILE A 723 -18.92 -11.08 12.10
C ILE A 723 -20.23 -10.31 12.29
N ARG A 724 -20.20 -9.15 12.97
CA ARG A 724 -21.39 -8.31 13.23
C ARG A 724 -22.09 -7.90 11.93
N PHE A 725 -21.33 -7.53 10.89
CA PHE A 725 -21.84 -7.20 9.56
C PHE A 725 -22.63 -8.36 8.94
N ARG A 726 -22.05 -9.57 8.87
CA ARG A 726 -22.71 -10.74 8.26
C ARG A 726 -23.93 -11.18 9.07
N TRP A 727 -23.84 -11.13 10.39
CA TRP A 727 -24.94 -11.40 11.29
C TRP A 727 -26.12 -10.41 11.12
N LEU A 728 -25.86 -9.10 11.11
CA LEU A 728 -26.90 -8.09 10.91
C LEU A 728 -27.51 -8.17 9.50
N LYS A 729 -26.72 -8.50 8.48
CA LYS A 729 -27.23 -8.80 7.14
C LYS A 729 -28.17 -10.01 7.12
N LEU A 730 -27.90 -11.04 7.92
CA LEU A 730 -28.77 -12.22 8.08
C LEU A 730 -30.11 -11.84 8.76
N CYS A 731 -30.05 -10.95 9.76
CA CYS A 731 -31.24 -10.39 10.42
C CYS A 731 -32.13 -9.58 9.47
N LEU A 732 -31.53 -8.77 8.58
CA LEU A 732 -32.27 -8.05 7.53
C LEU A 732 -32.92 -8.99 6.52
N LYS A 733 -32.19 -10.02 6.05
CA LYS A 733 -32.74 -10.99 5.08
C LYS A 733 -33.87 -11.84 5.65
N SER A 734 -33.86 -12.10 6.95
CA SER A 734 -34.97 -12.72 7.69
C SER A 734 -36.07 -11.75 8.13
N LYS A 735 -35.99 -10.47 7.72
CA LYS A 735 -36.94 -9.39 8.07
C LYS A 735 -37.15 -9.22 9.58
N TRP A 736 -36.10 -9.45 10.38
CA TRP A 736 -36.18 -9.38 11.84
C TRP A 736 -36.17 -7.92 12.33
N LYS A 737 -37.36 -7.33 12.47
CA LYS A 737 -37.58 -5.88 12.68
C LYS A 737 -36.94 -5.35 13.97
N GLU A 738 -36.90 -6.15 15.02
CA GLU A 738 -36.29 -5.82 16.31
C GLU A 738 -34.76 -5.60 16.21
N GLN A 739 -34.10 -6.08 15.15
CA GLN A 739 -32.66 -5.90 14.94
C GLN A 739 -32.31 -4.66 14.11
N VAL A 740 -33.29 -4.01 13.47
CA VAL A 740 -33.07 -2.81 12.65
C VAL A 740 -32.33 -1.69 13.40
N PRO A 741 -32.59 -1.42 14.70
CA PRO A 741 -31.81 -0.45 15.47
C PRO A 741 -30.31 -0.77 15.55
N LEU A 742 -29.92 -2.06 15.59
CA LEU A 742 -28.50 -2.47 15.59
C LEU A 742 -27.85 -2.29 14.21
N VAL A 743 -28.63 -2.31 13.14
CA VAL A 743 -28.17 -1.96 11.80
C VAL A 743 -27.94 -0.45 11.67
N VAL A 744 -28.90 0.36 12.15
CA VAL A 744 -28.81 1.83 12.17
C VAL A 744 -27.60 2.28 12.99
N ASP A 745 -27.40 1.70 14.17
CA ASP A 745 -26.18 1.81 14.98
C ASP A 745 -24.92 1.54 14.13
N MET A 746 -24.83 0.37 13.50
CA MET A 746 -23.64 0.01 12.72
C MET A 746 -23.39 0.92 11.49
N VAL A 747 -24.42 1.41 10.79
CA VAL A 747 -24.23 2.27 9.60
C VAL A 747 -24.09 3.77 9.91
N THR A 748 -24.16 4.17 11.18
CA THR A 748 -23.96 5.54 11.64
C THR A 748 -22.75 5.71 12.56
N SER A 749 -22.31 4.64 13.23
CA SER A 749 -21.12 4.67 14.10
C SER A 749 -19.78 4.61 13.34
N GLN A 750 -19.77 4.22 12.06
CA GLN A 750 -18.57 4.08 11.23
C GLN A 750 -18.87 4.26 9.73
N GLY A 751 -17.85 4.63 8.96
CA GLY A 751 -17.90 4.98 7.53
C GLY A 751 -17.36 3.92 6.57
N ARG A 752 -16.88 2.76 7.05
CA ARG A 752 -16.19 1.76 6.20
C ARG A 752 -17.13 1.20 5.15
N MET A 753 -16.86 1.51 3.88
CA MET A 753 -17.77 1.23 2.76
C MET A 753 -18.13 -0.26 2.63
N LYS A 754 -17.21 -1.16 3.04
CA LYS A 754 -17.41 -2.62 3.11
C LYS A 754 -18.65 -3.02 3.93
N TYR A 755 -18.97 -2.29 5.00
CA TYR A 755 -20.12 -2.56 5.87
C TYR A 755 -21.27 -1.58 5.60
N VAL A 756 -20.96 -0.29 5.45
CA VAL A 756 -21.95 0.78 5.27
C VAL A 756 -22.81 0.55 4.03
N ARG A 757 -22.20 0.40 2.84
CA ARG A 757 -22.94 0.33 1.57
C ARG A 757 -23.86 -0.89 1.49
N PRO A 758 -23.44 -2.13 1.83
CA PRO A 758 -24.33 -3.28 1.73
C PRO A 758 -25.46 -3.24 2.76
N LEU A 759 -25.24 -2.72 3.98
CA LEU A 759 -26.32 -2.60 4.96
C LEU A 759 -27.36 -1.54 4.56
N TYR A 760 -26.94 -0.38 4.03
CA TYR A 760 -27.88 0.60 3.44
C TYR A 760 -28.68 0.01 2.27
N ARG A 761 -28.05 -0.77 1.37
CA ARG A 761 -28.75 -1.46 0.27
C ARG A 761 -29.81 -2.44 0.76
N GLU A 762 -29.50 -3.23 1.79
CA GLU A 762 -30.45 -4.23 2.34
C GLU A 762 -31.59 -3.55 3.12
N LEU A 763 -31.30 -2.49 3.91
CA LEU A 763 -32.31 -1.63 4.55
C LEU A 763 -33.23 -0.92 3.54
N TYR A 764 -32.69 -0.51 2.39
CA TYR A 764 -33.47 0.11 1.31
C TYR A 764 -34.27 -0.93 0.51
N ALA A 765 -33.71 -2.12 0.27
CA ALA A 765 -34.41 -3.18 -0.45
C ALA A 765 -35.70 -3.59 0.28
N TRP A 766 -35.65 -3.76 1.61
CA TRP A 766 -36.82 -4.04 2.44
C TRP A 766 -37.70 -2.80 2.63
N GLU A 767 -38.94 -2.89 2.16
CA GLU A 767 -39.90 -1.78 2.13
C GLU A 767 -40.19 -1.15 3.50
N ASP A 768 -40.42 -1.96 4.55
CA ASP A 768 -40.68 -1.48 5.92
C ASP A 768 -39.55 -0.63 6.51
N THR A 769 -38.31 -0.81 6.03
CA THR A 769 -37.12 -0.09 6.50
C THR A 769 -36.61 0.97 5.52
N ARG A 770 -37.20 1.07 4.33
CA ARG A 770 -36.71 1.97 3.26
C ARG A 770 -36.73 3.44 3.67
N LYS A 771 -37.77 3.89 4.38
CA LYS A 771 -37.82 5.25 4.91
C LYS A 771 -36.73 5.47 5.95
N THR A 772 -36.53 4.54 6.88
CA THR A 772 -35.44 4.58 7.86
C THR A 772 -34.07 4.69 7.17
N ALA A 773 -33.84 3.95 6.07
CA ALA A 773 -32.60 4.01 5.30
C ALA A 773 -32.34 5.42 4.73
N ILE A 774 -33.34 6.03 4.09
CA ILE A 774 -33.25 7.37 3.50
C ILE A 774 -33.07 8.44 4.59
N ASP A 775 -33.91 8.42 5.61
CA ASP A 775 -33.89 9.41 6.71
C ASP A 775 -32.54 9.37 7.46
N THR A 776 -32.03 8.16 7.75
CA THR A 776 -30.72 7.98 8.41
C THR A 776 -29.58 8.48 7.53
N PHE A 777 -29.59 8.16 6.23
CA PHE A 777 -28.56 8.67 5.32
C PHE A 777 -28.60 10.20 5.23
N GLN A 778 -29.78 10.81 5.08
CA GLN A 778 -29.90 12.27 4.99
C GLN A 778 -29.41 12.97 6.27
N ALA A 779 -29.71 12.42 7.46
CA ALA A 779 -29.22 12.96 8.73
C ALA A 779 -27.70 12.79 8.94
N HIS A 780 -27.07 11.78 8.32
CA HIS A 780 -25.64 11.48 8.52
C HIS A 780 -24.72 11.76 7.32
N ARG A 781 -25.25 12.14 6.13
CA ARG A 781 -24.47 12.35 4.89
C ARG A 781 -23.27 13.27 5.08
N ASN A 782 -23.44 14.38 5.79
CA ASN A 782 -22.40 15.38 6.04
C ASN A 782 -21.29 14.89 6.99
N ASN A 783 -21.48 13.75 7.67
CA ASN A 783 -20.49 13.13 8.54
C ASN A 783 -19.66 12.03 7.82
N MET A 784 -20.05 11.64 6.61
CA MET A 784 -19.36 10.63 5.81
C MET A 784 -18.25 11.27 4.97
N MET A 785 -17.17 10.52 4.69
CA MET A 785 -16.19 10.96 3.67
C MET A 785 -16.87 11.05 2.29
N HIS A 786 -16.44 11.99 1.45
CA HIS A 786 -17.02 12.27 0.11
C HIS A 786 -17.36 11.00 -0.69
N VAL A 787 -16.39 10.09 -0.85
CA VAL A 787 -16.57 8.81 -1.58
C VAL A 787 -17.68 7.92 -1.00
N THR A 788 -17.89 7.95 0.32
CA THR A 788 -18.95 7.20 0.99
C THR A 788 -20.31 7.88 0.83
N ALA A 789 -20.37 9.21 1.00
CA ALA A 789 -21.60 9.98 0.79
C ALA A 789 -22.13 9.81 -0.64
N TYR A 790 -21.28 10.00 -1.64
CA TYR A 790 -21.56 9.85 -3.07
C TYR A 790 -22.03 8.43 -3.43
N THR A 791 -21.31 7.41 -2.96
CA THR A 791 -21.64 6.02 -3.30
C THR A 791 -22.89 5.50 -2.58
N VAL A 792 -23.15 5.91 -1.33
CA VAL A 792 -24.41 5.57 -0.63
C VAL A 792 -25.59 6.32 -1.24
N ALA A 793 -25.44 7.59 -1.66
CA ALA A 793 -26.49 8.31 -2.40
C ALA A 793 -26.90 7.57 -3.68
N LYS A 794 -25.93 7.15 -4.50
CA LYS A 794 -26.18 6.29 -5.68
C LYS A 794 -26.89 4.98 -5.31
N ASP A 795 -26.43 4.29 -4.26
CA ASP A 795 -27.02 3.02 -3.81
C ASP A 795 -28.48 3.17 -3.31
N LEU A 796 -28.83 4.33 -2.75
CA LEU A 796 -30.19 4.69 -2.30
C LEU A 796 -31.05 5.37 -3.39
N LYS A 797 -30.52 5.54 -4.61
CA LYS A 797 -31.15 6.24 -5.75
C LYS A 797 -31.51 7.71 -5.45
N LEU A 798 -30.62 8.38 -4.73
CA LEU A 798 -30.67 9.81 -4.43
C LEU A 798 -29.68 10.57 -5.31
N GLU A 799 -29.87 11.89 -5.45
CA GLU A 799 -28.88 12.76 -6.11
C GLU A 799 -27.58 12.81 -5.27
N ALA A 800 -26.45 12.63 -5.95
CA ALA A 800 -25.19 12.14 -5.38
C ALA A 800 -24.18 13.23 -5.03
#